data_AF-A0A7W1D9K5-F1
#
_entry.id   AF-A0A7W1D9K5-F1
#
_cell.length_a   1.000
_cell.length_b   1.000
_cell.length_c   1.000
_cell.angle_alpha   90.00
_cell.angle_beta   90.00
_cell.angle_gamma   90.00
#
_symmetry.space_group_name_H-M   'P 1'
#
loop_
_entity.id
_entity.type
_entity.pdbx_description
1 polymer ?
#
loop_
_entity_poly.entity_id
_entity_poly.type
_entity_poly.pdbx_seq_one_letter_code
_entity_poly.pdbx_strand_id
1 'polypeptide(L)'
;MKKNKSDRKMIYRVFVVFAFGLICGFGVFQSPSFAQSLSEPFTLREKFQHDSLGQFASYPPPQDYGYEPSITPTSDYNAPGGRALMRVVKPNRNDRMRFGFIRQTFLQMNENAKLSFAYYLNHARVNDQIEIGIAGSDDCRYVKQIPAKTNGWIREEILLRDFRCNGNKAITKGVGIEAFYIVADLKQADADIVYRFIIDDLAFQASRPARFVVRQPQAVNIESQNAVVSAKSYVAGERVSLSVLQPAKIKNVTATIENQDGKTITSQPLFDNGANGDEQAGDGVWTNNSIYTLRNGDPTGVWTIKLQGTTANGESIATNVRFIHRIAKSLSHPRLYFDAKDKESLVARTQNPKVAEIWKKVLADAKIRRGGDLSHAGQVFEMLDDQYLLPSLTGYFDAMNQARLRIEYNALVAYLTNDREARESAKKALLDVSRWSRWQPPWFDAHGQHTYYPAGQLAAEAAFGYDLLYDDLTEAERSLVRRALVERAIIPVYKEYVLDNRVMANTSNWIGHTVGGALIAAAAIASDVKDEEAGGQFNIYLNGLLLKMERHVAASYLPDGSYGEGISYKEFDLETTAPAFVALNRVFGIDYWDRTNIKKSLLYSMYTFAQPVKGSLDMGDSHPPSARTLAPLVRETKDPTDRWFFEQFAHNSIIDFIFFDESIAPQPPKLPTSRIFWDKGNAAFRTGWDKDELVFLFRAGANFNHNHADQGAFLLTAFGEPLITEAGWSDYYKDPHYVTFFTQAVGHNTVLVDGNPESQVLPDTPQFAALDSYPKITDAVTSEFYDGVGSDLTSVYQNRLRRYTRRVVFVKPYYFIVFDDLTTNGEPAGFAWLLHLPDRARITNAPALTLYKGDKASLAVRAFAPNDAKMSVQNGRISYPVFSTRTPQEVPPQPAFLDLQTAQKTNAAQFLVALVPARTDDAARALASGMTEIKTGDFVGLRARRGEESDLVMFRTGASKDLASYESWKTDADTWTVTQDKGGMKLFAVQNARSFAQTGRVLFASETPASAAISYNANSIDVASYAATATKMQIFVGTNPLRVMIDGRPVKANFRSGDGTISVNLPAGQHDLKIVLK
;
A
#
# COMPACT_ATOMS: atom_id res chain seq x y z
N MET A 1 -59.32 0.50 -40.28
CA MET A 1 -60.26 1.63 -40.18
C MET A 1 -59.64 2.70 -39.29
N LYS A 2 -59.38 3.89 -39.87
CA LYS A 2 -59.44 5.29 -39.34
C LYS A 2 -58.89 5.57 -37.91
N LYS A 3 -58.06 6.59 -37.62
CA LYS A 3 -57.60 7.80 -38.35
C LYS A 3 -56.50 8.53 -37.51
N ASN A 4 -55.40 8.95 -38.17
CA ASN A 4 -54.67 10.25 -38.12
C ASN A 4 -53.99 10.78 -36.83
N LYS A 5 -52.66 11.03 -36.84
CA LYS A 5 -51.88 12.29 -37.19
C LYS A 5 -52.01 13.38 -36.10
N SER A 6 -50.99 14.11 -35.61
CA SER A 6 -49.64 14.49 -36.10
C SER A 6 -48.85 15.27 -35.03
N ASP A 7 -47.50 15.27 -35.15
CA ASP A 7 -46.51 16.34 -34.84
C ASP A 7 -46.30 16.78 -33.36
N ARG A 8 -45.11 17.08 -32.81
CA ARG A 8 -43.75 17.42 -33.32
C ARG A 8 -42.74 17.48 -32.13
N LYS A 9 -41.47 17.09 -32.37
CA LYS A 9 -40.19 17.52 -31.73
C LYS A 9 -40.00 17.27 -30.21
N MET A 10 -38.82 17.15 -29.61
CA MET A 10 -37.43 16.81 -29.91
C MET A 10 -36.74 16.84 -28.52
N ILE A 11 -35.79 15.93 -28.27
CA ILE A 11 -34.62 15.97 -27.35
C ILE A 11 -34.48 14.70 -26.49
N TYR A 12 -33.36 14.03 -26.73
CA TYR A 12 -32.85 12.79 -26.14
C TYR A 12 -32.41 12.97 -24.69
N ARG A 13 -32.75 12.00 -23.81
CA ARG A 13 -32.12 11.83 -22.49
C ARG A 13 -30.91 10.90 -22.60
N VAL A 14 -29.80 11.37 -22.05
CA VAL A 14 -28.46 10.76 -22.00
C VAL A 14 -28.38 9.72 -20.86
N PHE A 15 -27.71 8.61 -21.15
CA PHE A 15 -27.29 7.58 -20.19
C PHE A 15 -26.18 8.11 -19.27
N VAL A 16 -26.35 7.96 -17.96
CA VAL A 16 -25.33 8.25 -16.93
C VAL A 16 -24.59 6.95 -16.60
N VAL A 17 -23.27 6.96 -16.80
CA VAL A 17 -22.33 5.93 -16.35
C VAL A 17 -21.75 6.37 -15.00
N PHE A 18 -21.93 5.54 -13.97
CA PHE A 18 -21.35 5.73 -12.63
C PHE A 18 -19.87 5.31 -12.64
N ALA A 19 -18.98 6.23 -12.25
CA ALA A 19 -17.59 5.94 -11.88
C ALA A 19 -17.43 6.29 -10.39
N PHE A 20 -17.13 5.28 -9.56
CA PHE A 20 -16.75 5.46 -8.17
C PHE A 20 -15.26 5.84 -8.11
N GLY A 21 -15.00 7.13 -7.94
CA GLY A 21 -13.73 7.65 -7.46
C GLY A 21 -13.99 8.38 -6.15
N LEU A 22 -13.59 7.78 -5.02
CA LEU A 22 -13.50 8.47 -3.73
C LEU A 22 -12.21 9.30 -3.75
N ILE A 23 -12.23 10.34 -4.59
CA ILE A 23 -11.32 11.48 -4.49
C ILE A 23 -12.00 12.46 -3.55
N CYS A 24 -11.32 12.85 -2.48
CA CYS A 24 -11.63 14.07 -1.73
C CYS A 24 -11.82 15.21 -2.73
N GLY A 25 -13.06 15.61 -2.96
CA GLY A 25 -13.42 16.56 -4.00
C GLY A 25 -12.85 17.94 -3.75
N PHE A 26 -11.79 18.31 -4.46
CA PHE A 26 -11.57 19.68 -4.89
C PHE A 26 -12.25 19.85 -6.25
N GLY A 27 -13.49 20.34 -6.22
CA GLY A 27 -14.21 20.73 -7.43
C GLY A 27 -13.79 22.14 -7.88
N VAL A 28 -13.36 22.27 -9.14
CA VAL A 28 -13.23 23.58 -9.80
C VAL A 28 -14.64 24.11 -10.10
N PHE A 29 -15.14 24.96 -9.21
CA PHE A 29 -16.29 25.84 -9.45
C PHE A 29 -15.80 27.17 -10.03
N GLN A 30 -16.57 27.75 -10.97
CA GLN A 30 -16.52 29.19 -11.18
C GLN A 30 -16.80 29.89 -9.85
N SER A 31 -15.85 30.72 -9.42
CA SER A 31 -15.65 31.21 -8.05
C SER A 31 -16.93 31.77 -7.40
N PRO A 32 -17.55 31.06 -6.44
CA PRO A 32 -18.19 31.73 -5.33
C PRO A 32 -17.06 32.30 -4.45
N SER A 33 -17.22 33.48 -3.87
CA SER A 33 -16.27 33.98 -2.87
C SER A 33 -16.14 32.91 -1.76
N PHE A 34 -15.02 32.20 -1.67
CA PHE A 34 -14.79 31.23 -0.62
C PHE A 34 -14.83 31.98 0.71
N ALA A 35 -15.85 31.71 1.52
CA ALA A 35 -15.91 32.16 2.89
C ALA A 35 -14.66 31.63 3.61
N GLN A 36 -13.82 32.51 4.13
CA GLN A 36 -12.62 32.15 4.87
C GLN A 36 -13.00 31.24 6.06
N SER A 37 -12.28 30.13 6.26
CA SER A 37 -12.51 29.28 7.44
C SER A 37 -12.04 30.03 8.69
N LEU A 38 -12.89 30.05 9.72
CA LEU A 38 -12.52 30.58 11.02
C LEU A 38 -11.38 29.73 11.59
N SER A 39 -10.31 30.38 12.05
CA SER A 39 -9.16 29.74 12.68
C SER A 39 -8.86 30.37 14.03
N GLU A 40 -8.33 29.59 14.94
CA GLU A 40 -7.94 30.04 16.28
C GLU A 40 -6.44 29.80 16.52
N PRO A 41 -5.74 30.67 17.26
CA PRO A 41 -4.37 30.43 17.69
C PRO A 41 -4.29 29.11 18.47
N PHE A 42 -3.29 28.29 18.16
CA PHE A 42 -3.08 27.02 18.82
C PHE A 42 -1.59 26.74 19.00
N THR A 43 -1.26 26.09 20.11
CA THR A 43 0.10 25.61 20.37
C THR A 43 0.05 24.12 20.64
N LEU A 44 0.57 23.33 19.70
CA LEU A 44 0.86 21.93 19.93
C LEU A 44 2.10 21.85 20.83
N ARG A 45 2.02 21.13 21.95
CA ARG A 45 3.14 20.95 22.89
C ARG A 45 3.41 19.48 23.10
N GLU A 46 4.69 19.12 23.17
CA GLU A 46 5.13 17.81 23.58
C GLU A 46 6.35 17.91 24.48
N LYS A 47 6.28 17.24 25.63
CA LYS A 47 7.37 17.15 26.62
C LYS A 47 7.80 15.70 26.88
N PHE A 48 7.17 14.72 26.23
CA PHE A 48 7.52 13.31 26.34
C PHE A 48 7.54 12.73 27.76
N GLN A 49 6.76 13.31 28.68
CA GLN A 49 6.68 12.87 30.09
C GLN A 49 5.65 11.75 30.32
N HIS A 50 4.92 11.35 29.28
CA HIS A 50 3.96 10.23 29.30
C HIS A 50 4.61 8.97 28.71
N ASP A 51 3.94 7.82 28.81
CA ASP A 51 4.44 6.50 28.46
C ASP A 51 4.62 6.21 26.97
N SER A 52 4.12 7.05 26.06
CA SER A 52 4.17 6.83 24.61
C SER A 52 5.22 7.65 23.84
N LEU A 53 5.22 7.55 22.51
CA LEU A 53 6.14 8.25 21.60
C LEU A 53 5.73 9.70 21.25
N GLY A 54 4.65 10.22 21.82
CA GLY A 54 4.22 11.62 21.63
C GLY A 54 3.70 11.92 20.22
N GLN A 55 3.13 10.91 19.56
CA GLN A 55 2.67 10.93 18.16
C GLN A 55 3.78 11.14 17.12
N PHE A 56 5.03 10.84 17.47
CA PHE A 56 6.14 10.82 16.54
C PHE A 56 6.39 9.42 15.99
N ALA A 57 6.89 9.39 14.75
CA ALA A 57 7.48 8.20 14.14
C ALA A 57 8.88 8.51 13.62
N SER A 58 9.64 7.46 13.32
CA SER A 58 10.92 7.54 12.63
C SER A 58 10.79 8.20 11.25
N TYR A 59 11.72 9.10 10.91
CA TYR A 59 11.82 9.69 9.57
C TYR A 59 13.28 9.89 9.10
N PRO A 60 13.67 9.52 7.85
CA PRO A 60 12.92 8.66 6.93
C PRO A 60 12.43 7.38 7.61
N PRO A 61 11.32 6.82 7.12
CA PRO A 61 10.72 5.68 7.78
C PRO A 61 11.62 4.43 7.59
N PRO A 62 11.65 3.50 8.57
CA PRO A 62 12.45 2.28 8.47
C PRO A 62 11.88 1.33 7.42
N GLN A 63 12.53 0.20 7.18
CA GLN A 63 11.96 -0.80 6.26
C GLN A 63 10.70 -1.50 6.83
N ASP A 64 10.66 -1.73 8.15
CA ASP A 64 9.47 -2.23 8.87
C ASP A 64 8.95 -1.16 9.85
N TYR A 65 7.79 -0.58 9.53
CA TYR A 65 7.09 0.41 10.35
C TYR A 65 6.40 -0.22 11.56
N GLY A 66 6.03 -1.50 11.45
CA GLY A 66 5.42 -2.29 12.51
C GLY A 66 6.44 -2.54 13.62
N TYR A 67 7.61 -3.06 13.28
CA TYR A 67 8.71 -3.23 14.23
C TYR A 67 9.80 -2.17 14.06
N GLU A 68 9.71 -1.08 14.84
CA GLU A 68 10.67 0.02 14.81
C GLU A 68 11.40 0.16 16.16
N PRO A 69 12.50 -0.59 16.39
CA PRO A 69 13.25 -0.56 17.64
C PRO A 69 14.21 0.63 17.74
N SER A 70 14.40 1.42 16.68
CA SER A 70 15.33 2.55 16.71
C SER A 70 14.77 3.74 17.48
N ILE A 71 13.45 3.84 17.67
CA ILE A 71 12.78 4.94 18.38
C ILE A 71 12.26 4.47 19.74
N THR A 72 12.56 5.22 20.79
CA THR A 72 12.17 4.87 22.16
C THR A 72 12.08 6.11 23.03
N PRO A 73 11.22 6.14 24.05
CA PRO A 73 11.41 7.06 25.16
C PRO A 73 12.75 6.79 25.88
N THR A 74 13.33 7.82 26.49
CA THR A 74 14.52 7.69 27.34
C THR A 74 14.47 8.65 28.52
N SER A 75 14.96 8.21 29.68
CA SER A 75 15.21 9.05 30.86
C SER A 75 16.70 9.38 31.06
N ASP A 76 17.55 8.94 30.13
CA ASP A 76 19.00 9.17 30.20
C ASP A 76 19.38 10.56 29.66
N TYR A 77 20.68 10.82 29.52
CA TYR A 77 21.23 12.04 28.88
C TYR A 77 20.78 13.36 29.53
N ASN A 78 20.35 13.32 30.80
CA ASN A 78 19.82 14.47 31.53
C ASN A 78 18.70 15.19 30.76
N ALA A 79 17.76 14.42 30.22
CA ALA A 79 16.61 14.94 29.49
C ALA A 79 15.87 16.04 30.27
N PRO A 80 15.49 17.17 29.63
CA PRO A 80 14.63 18.17 30.26
C PRO A 80 13.36 17.52 30.84
N GLY A 81 12.98 17.90 32.06
CA GLY A 81 11.83 17.29 32.73
C GLY A 81 11.97 15.81 33.15
N GLY A 82 13.04 15.12 32.75
CA GLY A 82 13.38 13.74 33.17
C GLY A 82 13.10 12.65 32.14
N ARG A 83 12.45 12.97 31.01
CA ARG A 83 12.15 12.02 29.93
C ARG A 83 12.07 12.73 28.57
N ALA A 84 12.62 12.11 27.52
CA ALA A 84 12.65 12.62 26.16
C ALA A 84 12.40 11.50 25.13
N LEU A 85 12.26 11.87 23.85
CA LEU A 85 12.18 10.92 22.74
C LEU A 85 13.56 10.77 22.08
N MET A 86 14.04 9.53 21.96
CA MET A 86 15.34 9.20 21.37
C MET A 86 15.19 8.32 20.13
N ARG A 87 16.03 8.58 19.13
CA ARG A 87 16.29 7.67 18.03
C ARG A 87 17.75 7.25 17.99
N VAL A 88 18.00 5.95 17.88
CA VAL A 88 19.32 5.32 17.89
C VAL A 88 19.58 4.65 16.54
N VAL A 89 20.61 5.08 15.82
CA VAL A 89 20.97 4.52 14.50
C VAL A 89 22.47 4.25 14.43
N LYS A 90 22.83 3.12 13.83
CA LYS A 90 24.21 2.80 13.47
C LYS A 90 24.32 2.72 11.93
N PRO A 91 25.19 3.51 11.29
CA PRO A 91 25.43 3.38 9.86
C PRO A 91 26.02 2.01 9.53
N ASN A 92 25.61 1.44 8.40
CA ASN A 92 26.24 0.23 7.86
C ASN A 92 27.64 0.50 7.29
N ARG A 93 27.92 1.76 6.92
CA ARG A 93 29.13 2.19 6.21
C ARG A 93 29.40 3.68 6.42
N ASN A 94 30.61 4.10 6.07
CA ASN A 94 30.99 5.51 6.06
C ASN A 94 30.41 6.21 4.83
N ASP A 95 29.25 6.86 5.00
CA ASP A 95 28.55 7.60 3.94
C ASP A 95 27.62 8.64 4.57
N ARG A 96 26.89 9.40 3.75
CA ARG A 96 25.83 10.29 4.23
C ARG A 96 24.75 9.50 4.96
N MET A 97 24.26 10.01 6.09
CA MET A 97 23.14 9.43 6.83
C MET A 97 22.13 10.51 7.22
N ARG A 98 20.84 10.23 7.01
CA ARG A 98 19.73 11.11 7.41
C ARG A 98 18.76 10.35 8.31
N PHE A 99 18.53 10.82 9.53
CA PHE A 99 17.61 10.18 10.47
C PHE A 99 17.06 11.16 11.52
N GLY A 100 15.86 10.89 11.99
CA GLY A 100 15.18 11.67 13.03
C GLY A 100 13.70 11.31 13.10
N PHE A 101 12.84 12.33 13.20
CA PHE A 101 11.45 12.18 13.62
C PHE A 101 10.50 12.92 12.69
N ILE A 102 9.28 12.40 12.54
CA ILE A 102 8.15 13.07 11.88
C ILE A 102 6.91 13.01 12.76
N ARG A 103 6.08 14.04 12.70
CA ARG A 103 4.76 14.08 13.34
C ARG A 103 3.73 14.69 12.41
N GLN A 104 2.60 13.99 12.27
CA GLN A 104 1.41 14.50 11.59
C GLN A 104 0.77 15.61 12.42
N THR A 105 0.21 16.62 11.76
CA THR A 105 -0.54 17.69 12.41
C THR A 105 -1.60 18.28 11.47
N PHE A 106 -2.46 19.14 12.00
CA PHE A 106 -3.58 19.76 11.26
C PHE A 106 -3.60 21.28 11.48
N LEU A 107 -2.41 21.87 11.48
CA LEU A 107 -2.22 23.30 11.73
C LEU A 107 -2.34 24.09 10.43
N GLN A 108 -2.44 25.41 10.56
CA GLN A 108 -2.44 26.36 9.47
C GLN A 108 -1.42 27.46 9.77
N MET A 109 -0.66 27.83 8.74
CA MET A 109 0.32 28.91 8.82
C MET A 109 -0.37 30.24 9.18
N ASN A 110 0.18 30.93 10.18
CA ASN A 110 -0.20 32.29 10.55
C ASN A 110 1.07 33.18 10.71
N GLU A 111 0.88 34.48 10.91
CA GLU A 111 2.00 35.44 10.96
C GLU A 111 2.98 35.23 12.12
N ASN A 112 2.51 34.61 13.21
CA ASN A 112 3.28 34.35 14.43
C ASN A 112 3.75 32.90 14.52
N ALA A 113 3.61 32.13 13.44
CA ALA A 113 3.86 30.70 13.51
C ALA A 113 5.36 30.42 13.73
N LYS A 114 5.65 29.59 14.73
CA LYS A 114 7.00 29.23 15.12
C LYS A 114 7.08 27.82 15.68
N LEU A 115 8.23 27.19 15.49
CA LEU A 115 8.58 25.91 16.08
C LEU A 115 9.75 26.11 17.04
N SER A 116 9.58 25.69 18.29
CA SER A 116 10.65 25.60 19.28
C SER A 116 10.80 24.17 19.77
N PHE A 117 12.04 23.72 19.98
CA PHE A 117 12.35 22.40 20.52
C PHE A 117 13.75 22.40 21.15
N ALA A 118 13.97 21.46 22.07
CA ALA A 118 15.29 21.09 22.53
C ALA A 118 15.77 19.82 21.82
N TYR A 119 17.06 19.73 21.52
CA TYR A 119 17.64 18.50 20.99
C TYR A 119 19.01 18.20 21.61
N TYR A 120 19.36 16.92 21.61
CA TYR A 120 20.69 16.40 21.92
C TYR A 120 21.14 15.48 20.78
N LEU A 121 22.35 15.71 20.25
CA LEU A 121 22.99 14.84 19.27
C LEU A 121 24.38 14.47 19.79
N ASN A 122 24.66 13.18 19.92
CA ASN A 122 25.92 12.72 20.53
C ASN A 122 27.15 12.96 19.64
N HIS A 123 26.99 12.97 18.32
CA HIS A 123 28.09 13.18 17.38
C HIS A 123 27.63 13.92 16.11
N ALA A 124 28.43 14.88 15.67
CA ALA A 124 28.26 15.64 14.43
C ALA A 124 29.60 16.28 14.04
N ARG A 125 29.80 16.47 12.74
CA ARG A 125 30.92 17.19 12.12
C ARG A 125 30.52 18.61 11.78
N VAL A 126 31.51 19.46 11.46
CA VAL A 126 31.32 20.91 11.18
C VAL A 126 30.27 21.18 10.09
N ASN A 127 30.15 20.31 9.08
CA ASN A 127 29.23 20.50 7.95
C ASN A 127 27.88 19.78 8.14
N ASP A 128 27.69 19.06 9.24
CA ASP A 128 26.44 18.37 9.51
C ASP A 128 25.36 19.38 9.92
N GLN A 129 24.10 19.06 9.60
CA GLN A 129 22.98 19.96 9.80
C GLN A 129 21.85 19.24 10.54
N ILE A 130 21.05 20.01 11.28
CA ILE A 130 19.67 19.62 11.61
C ILE A 130 18.78 20.22 10.52
N GLU A 131 18.09 19.35 9.79
CA GLU A 131 17.09 19.73 8.82
C GLU A 131 15.70 19.64 9.46
N ILE A 132 15.00 20.76 9.45
CA ILE A 132 13.61 20.87 9.85
C ILE A 132 12.78 21.06 8.58
N GLY A 133 11.71 20.29 8.42
CA GLY A 133 10.80 20.49 7.31
C GLY A 133 9.34 20.48 7.69
N ILE A 134 8.56 21.20 6.89
CA ILE A 134 7.11 21.34 6.97
C ILE A 134 6.53 20.79 5.67
N ALA A 135 5.62 19.83 5.79
CA ALA A 135 4.82 19.34 4.68
C ALA A 135 3.60 20.25 4.52
N GLY A 136 3.65 21.15 3.53
CA GLY A 136 2.56 22.05 3.20
C GLY A 136 1.48 21.35 2.38
N SER A 137 0.21 21.69 2.64
CA SER A 137 -0.94 21.21 1.86
C SER A 137 -0.98 21.79 0.43
N ASP A 138 -0.03 22.64 0.08
CA ASP A 138 0.17 23.23 -1.25
C ASP A 138 1.29 22.51 -2.04
N ASP A 139 1.51 21.23 -1.72
CA ASP A 139 2.50 20.35 -2.37
C ASP A 139 3.96 20.85 -2.22
N CYS A 140 4.20 21.70 -1.22
CA CYS A 140 5.51 22.29 -0.96
C CYS A 140 6.15 21.71 0.30
N ARG A 141 7.31 21.07 0.15
CA ARG A 141 8.20 20.72 1.26
C ARG A 141 9.04 21.93 1.62
N TYR A 142 8.63 22.66 2.66
CA TYR A 142 9.37 23.81 3.15
C TYR A 142 10.45 23.36 4.12
N VAL A 143 11.70 23.74 3.87
CA VAL A 143 12.86 23.27 4.62
C VAL A 143 13.62 24.45 5.24
N LYS A 144 14.13 24.24 6.44
CA LYS A 144 15.15 25.06 7.10
C LYS A 144 16.26 24.14 7.59
N GLN A 145 17.51 24.52 7.33
CA GLN A 145 18.68 23.84 7.88
C GLN A 145 19.38 24.76 8.87
N ILE A 146 19.85 24.17 9.97
CA ILE A 146 20.68 24.82 10.99
C ILE A 146 21.90 23.94 11.27
N PRO A 147 23.06 24.52 11.65
CA PRO A 147 24.24 23.73 11.98
C PRO A 147 23.96 22.75 13.12
N ALA A 148 24.37 21.49 12.94
CA ALA A 148 24.28 20.50 14.01
C ALA A 148 25.31 20.79 15.10
N LYS A 149 24.86 20.83 16.35
CA LYS A 149 25.72 21.02 17.53
C LYS A 149 25.69 19.77 18.40
N THR A 150 26.78 19.53 19.11
CA THR A 150 26.96 18.38 20.02
C THR A 150 27.32 18.87 21.43
N ASN A 151 27.56 17.92 22.36
CA ASN A 151 28.05 18.17 23.73
C ASN A 151 27.05 18.85 24.68
N GLY A 152 25.75 18.58 24.53
CA GLY A 152 24.72 19.02 25.45
C GLY A 152 23.37 19.23 24.79
N TRP A 153 22.39 19.65 25.58
CA TRP A 153 21.08 20.04 25.08
C TRP A 153 21.13 21.43 24.45
N ILE A 154 20.63 21.51 23.22
CA ILE A 154 20.54 22.72 22.42
C ILE A 154 19.09 23.10 22.26
N ARG A 155 18.74 24.36 22.47
CA ARG A 155 17.39 24.89 22.27
C ARG A 155 17.36 25.75 21.02
N GLU A 156 16.39 25.48 20.16
CA GLU A 156 16.19 26.22 18.92
C GLU A 156 14.76 26.78 18.91
N GLU A 157 14.62 27.99 18.38
CA GLU A 157 13.33 28.62 18.08
C GLU A 157 13.42 29.20 16.66
N ILE A 158 12.52 28.75 15.79
CA ILE A 158 12.57 29.07 14.36
C ILE A 158 11.20 29.58 13.93
N LEU A 159 11.18 30.74 13.27
CA LEU A 159 9.97 31.29 12.69
C LEU A 159 9.66 30.57 11.38
N LEU A 160 8.41 30.16 11.17
CA LEU A 160 8.03 29.40 9.98
C LEU A 160 8.22 30.21 8.68
N ARG A 161 8.14 31.55 8.77
CA ARG A 161 8.42 32.46 7.64
C ARG A 161 9.85 32.35 7.10
N ASP A 162 10.77 31.70 7.81
CA ASP A 162 12.16 31.52 7.39
C ASP A 162 12.38 30.23 6.57
N PHE A 163 11.37 29.38 6.46
CA PHE A 163 11.43 28.14 5.69
C PHE A 163 11.21 28.42 4.20
N ARG A 164 11.85 27.62 3.34
CA ARG A 164 11.78 27.77 1.89
C ARG A 164 11.54 26.41 1.24
N CYS A 165 10.69 26.35 0.22
CA CYS A 165 10.60 25.19 -0.65
C CYS A 165 11.34 25.46 -1.98
N ASN A 166 11.25 24.52 -2.93
CA ASN A 166 11.88 24.64 -4.25
C ASN A 166 11.52 25.96 -4.94
N GLY A 167 12.50 26.58 -5.60
CA GLY A 167 12.34 27.91 -6.18
C GLY A 167 12.35 29.06 -5.16
N ASN A 168 12.79 28.81 -3.92
CA ASN A 168 12.90 29.79 -2.84
C ASN A 168 11.55 30.42 -2.42
N LYS A 169 10.45 29.70 -2.60
CA LYS A 169 9.10 30.12 -2.19
C LYS A 169 8.95 29.98 -0.67
N ALA A 170 8.46 31.03 -0.02
CA ALA A 170 8.15 31.04 1.41
C ALA A 170 6.74 30.47 1.68
N ILE A 171 6.52 29.93 2.88
CA ILE A 171 5.19 29.51 3.32
C ILE A 171 4.30 30.74 3.58
N THR A 172 3.08 30.72 3.06
CA THR A 172 2.13 31.85 3.16
C THR A 172 1.03 31.57 4.18
N LYS A 173 0.40 32.63 4.68
CA LYS A 173 -0.73 32.56 5.62
C LYS A 173 -1.86 31.69 5.03
N GLY A 174 -2.41 30.80 5.85
CA GLY A 174 -3.52 29.92 5.47
C GLY A 174 -3.12 28.59 4.84
N VAL A 175 -1.85 28.40 4.46
CA VAL A 175 -1.35 27.07 4.03
C VAL A 175 -1.50 26.08 5.18
N GLY A 176 -2.12 24.93 4.91
CA GLY A 176 -2.24 23.82 5.85
C GLY A 176 -0.89 23.16 6.06
N ILE A 177 -0.60 22.77 7.30
CA ILE A 177 0.60 22.06 7.70
C ILE A 177 0.17 20.64 8.06
N GLU A 178 0.46 19.69 7.18
CA GLU A 178 0.02 18.29 7.30
C GLU A 178 0.97 17.47 8.18
N ALA A 179 2.25 17.82 8.17
CA ALA A 179 3.27 17.22 9.01
C ALA A 179 4.47 18.15 9.18
N PHE A 180 5.29 17.87 10.18
CA PHE A 180 6.62 18.41 10.29
C PHE A 180 7.61 17.33 10.72
N TYR A 181 8.87 17.51 10.33
CA TYR A 181 9.95 16.59 10.70
C TYR A 181 11.19 17.34 11.18
N ILE A 182 11.99 16.67 12.00
CA ILE A 182 13.27 17.14 12.51
C ILE A 182 14.26 15.99 12.33
N VAL A 183 15.30 16.18 11.50
CA VAL A 183 16.28 15.13 11.21
C VAL A 183 17.71 15.65 11.31
N ALA A 184 18.62 14.80 11.75
CA ALA A 184 20.05 14.99 11.56
C ALA A 184 20.41 14.57 10.12
N ASP A 185 21.05 15.47 9.37
CA ASP A 185 21.63 15.20 8.04
C ASP A 185 23.16 15.23 8.17
N LEU A 186 23.71 14.04 8.41
CA LEU A 186 25.13 13.80 8.59
C LEU A 186 25.77 13.58 7.23
N LYS A 187 26.67 14.47 6.80
CA LYS A 187 27.27 14.43 5.46
C LYS A 187 28.23 13.27 5.29
N GLN A 188 28.83 12.81 6.38
CA GLN A 188 29.74 11.67 6.40
C GLN A 188 29.68 11.01 7.79
N ALA A 189 28.70 10.13 7.96
CA ALA A 189 28.56 9.34 9.18
C ALA A 189 29.66 8.26 9.26
N ASP A 190 30.02 7.88 10.47
CA ASP A 190 31.04 6.87 10.76
C ASP A 190 30.36 5.57 11.22
N ALA A 191 30.64 4.45 10.54
CA ALA A 191 30.06 3.15 10.83
C ALA A 191 30.46 2.60 12.22
N ASP A 192 31.54 3.12 12.82
CA ASP A 192 31.96 2.74 14.16
C ASP A 192 31.22 3.51 15.27
N ILE A 193 30.42 4.53 14.91
CA ILE A 193 29.67 5.35 15.85
C ILE A 193 28.19 4.93 15.87
N VAL A 194 27.67 4.70 17.07
CA VAL A 194 26.22 4.63 17.31
C VAL A 194 25.70 6.04 17.57
N TYR A 195 24.93 6.56 16.63
CA TYR A 195 24.35 7.89 16.71
C TYR A 195 23.06 7.87 17.53
N ARG A 196 22.89 8.90 18.35
CA ARG A 196 21.71 9.12 19.20
C ARG A 196 21.25 10.54 18.99
N PHE A 197 20.04 10.67 18.46
CA PHE A 197 19.38 11.95 18.28
C PHE A 197 18.16 11.97 19.20
N ILE A 198 18.08 12.97 20.07
CA ILE A 198 17.08 13.06 21.12
C ILE A 198 16.38 14.42 21.00
N ILE A 199 15.06 14.46 21.14
CA ILE A 199 14.26 15.69 21.13
C ILE A 199 13.38 15.79 22.38
N ASP A 200 13.13 17.03 22.80
CA ASP A 200 12.28 17.36 23.94
C ASP A 200 11.77 18.81 23.88
N ASP A 201 10.95 19.23 24.86
CA ASP A 201 10.46 20.60 25.06
C ASP A 201 9.87 21.23 23.78
N LEU A 202 9.13 20.44 23.00
CA LEU A 202 8.59 20.85 21.71
C LEU A 202 7.36 21.75 21.88
N ALA A 203 7.32 22.86 21.15
CA ALA A 203 6.14 23.68 20.96
C ALA A 203 6.03 24.19 19.52
N PHE A 204 4.91 23.89 18.87
CA PHE A 204 4.57 24.38 17.55
C PHE A 204 3.39 25.34 17.67
N GLN A 205 3.69 26.64 17.57
CA GLN A 205 2.70 27.71 17.58
C GLN A 205 2.25 28.00 16.16
N ALA A 206 0.95 27.96 15.92
CA ALA A 206 0.32 28.23 14.62
C ALA A 206 -1.16 28.56 14.84
N SER A 207 -1.99 28.44 13.79
CA SER A 207 -3.44 28.40 13.93
C SER A 207 -3.94 26.98 13.70
N ARG A 208 -5.17 26.68 14.13
CA ARG A 208 -5.94 25.51 13.68
C ARG A 208 -7.36 25.95 13.29
N PRO A 209 -8.08 25.18 12.46
CA PRO A 209 -9.50 25.44 12.23
C PRO A 209 -10.30 25.46 13.54
N ALA A 210 -11.13 26.48 13.74
CA ALA A 210 -12.04 26.55 14.88
C ALA A 210 -13.14 25.49 14.75
N ARG A 211 -13.65 24.99 15.88
CA ARG A 211 -14.65 23.92 15.92
C ARG A 211 -15.67 24.11 17.04
N PHE A 212 -16.88 23.60 16.82
CA PHE A 212 -17.89 23.50 17.86
C PHE A 212 -17.45 22.47 18.91
N VAL A 213 -17.69 22.78 20.19
CA VAL A 213 -17.50 21.81 21.29
C VAL A 213 -18.83 21.12 21.53
N VAL A 214 -18.90 19.82 21.24
CA VAL A 214 -20.13 19.04 21.34
C VAL A 214 -20.32 18.57 22.78
N ARG A 215 -21.39 19.05 23.43
CA ARG A 215 -21.74 18.73 24.81
C ARG A 215 -22.73 17.55 24.90
N GLN A 216 -23.71 17.51 23.99
CA GLN A 216 -24.65 16.41 23.87
C GLN A 216 -24.82 15.99 22.40
N PRO A 217 -24.75 14.68 22.07
CA PRO A 217 -24.25 13.62 22.95
C PRO A 217 -22.79 13.91 23.34
N GLN A 218 -22.30 13.36 24.46
CA GLN A 218 -20.88 13.49 24.80
C GLN A 218 -20.03 13.01 23.61
N ALA A 219 -19.01 13.79 23.26
CA ALA A 219 -18.11 13.47 22.18
C ALA A 219 -16.67 13.83 22.54
N VAL A 220 -15.72 13.10 21.97
CA VAL A 220 -14.29 13.29 22.20
C VAL A 220 -13.64 13.68 20.88
N ASN A 221 -12.77 14.70 20.94
CA ASN A 221 -11.86 14.98 19.84
C ASN A 221 -10.64 14.07 19.93
N ILE A 222 -10.42 13.29 18.89
CA ILE A 222 -9.19 12.52 18.69
C ILE A 222 -8.30 13.32 17.74
N GLU A 223 -7.38 14.10 18.32
CA GLU A 223 -6.56 15.09 17.58
C GLU A 223 -5.67 14.44 16.50
N SER A 224 -5.02 13.32 16.81
CA SER A 224 -4.22 12.52 15.87
C SER A 224 -5.01 12.02 14.66
N GLN A 225 -6.34 11.89 14.81
CA GLN A 225 -7.25 11.44 13.75
C GLN A 225 -8.05 12.60 13.13
N ASN A 226 -7.87 13.85 13.58
CA ASN A 226 -8.68 15.00 13.18
C ASN A 226 -10.20 14.68 13.15
N ALA A 227 -10.68 13.98 14.17
CA ALA A 227 -12.03 13.43 14.21
C ALA A 227 -12.69 13.69 15.56
N VAL A 228 -13.97 14.08 15.53
CA VAL A 228 -14.82 14.11 16.73
C VAL A 228 -15.71 12.88 16.71
N VAL A 229 -15.66 12.07 17.76
CA VAL A 229 -16.40 10.81 17.86
C VAL A 229 -17.36 10.85 19.05
N SER A 230 -18.58 10.38 18.86
CA SER A 230 -19.60 10.34 19.90
C SER A 230 -19.41 9.15 20.83
N ALA A 231 -19.62 9.38 22.12
CA ALA A 231 -19.75 8.32 23.13
C ALA A 231 -21.11 7.61 23.06
N LYS A 232 -22.06 8.12 22.26
CA LYS A 232 -23.38 7.52 22.07
C LYS A 232 -23.48 6.85 20.69
N SER A 233 -23.97 5.63 20.69
CA SER A 233 -24.50 4.94 19.52
C SER A 233 -26.02 4.95 19.55
N TYR A 234 -26.68 4.81 18.40
CA TYR A 234 -28.13 4.91 18.28
C TYR A 234 -28.74 3.68 17.61
N VAL A 235 -29.93 3.28 18.04
CA VAL A 235 -30.78 2.30 17.34
C VAL A 235 -32.05 2.95 16.79
N ALA A 236 -32.79 2.24 15.95
CA ALA A 236 -34.07 2.71 15.44
C ALA A 236 -35.04 3.02 16.60
N GLY A 237 -35.77 4.13 16.49
CA GLY A 237 -36.65 4.69 17.51
C GLY A 237 -35.98 5.72 18.41
N GLU A 238 -34.65 5.75 18.51
CA GLU A 238 -33.96 6.75 19.32
C GLU A 238 -33.87 8.11 18.61
N ARG A 239 -33.86 9.16 19.42
CA ARG A 239 -33.76 10.55 18.98
C ARG A 239 -32.32 11.05 19.05
N VAL A 240 -31.86 11.67 17.97
CA VAL A 240 -30.61 12.43 17.93
C VAL A 240 -30.92 13.86 18.37
N SER A 241 -30.31 14.24 19.49
CA SER A 241 -30.39 15.56 20.08
C SER A 241 -28.99 16.14 20.15
N LEU A 242 -28.86 17.46 20.03
CA LEU A 242 -27.58 18.15 20.00
C LEU A 242 -27.55 19.33 20.97
N SER A 243 -26.42 19.49 21.65
CA SER A 243 -26.02 20.71 22.37
C SER A 243 -24.55 20.97 22.05
N VAL A 244 -24.24 22.13 21.49
CA VAL A 244 -22.89 22.48 21.04
C VAL A 244 -22.53 23.89 21.47
N LEU A 245 -21.33 24.09 21.99
CA LEU A 245 -20.80 25.41 22.34
C LEU A 245 -20.06 26.00 21.14
N GLN A 246 -20.37 27.25 20.81
CA GLN A 246 -19.69 28.00 19.76
C GLN A 246 -18.28 28.45 20.19
N PRO A 247 -17.25 28.39 19.34
CA PRO A 247 -15.91 28.87 19.68
C PRO A 247 -15.74 30.40 19.49
N ALA A 248 -16.65 31.02 18.75
CA ALA A 248 -16.75 32.47 18.53
C ALA A 248 -18.22 32.83 18.32
N LYS A 249 -18.55 34.12 18.19
CA LYS A 249 -19.94 34.55 17.97
C LYS A 249 -20.43 34.11 16.58
N ILE A 250 -21.35 33.14 16.55
CA ILE A 250 -21.93 32.56 15.33
C ILE A 250 -23.34 33.13 15.09
N LYS A 251 -23.69 33.34 13.82
CA LYS A 251 -25.01 33.87 13.40
C LYS A 251 -26.07 32.78 13.25
N ASN A 252 -25.67 31.61 12.78
CA ASN A 252 -26.52 30.46 12.55
C ASN A 252 -25.68 29.19 12.66
N VAL A 253 -26.30 28.12 13.15
CA VAL A 253 -25.70 26.78 13.13
C VAL A 253 -26.71 25.81 12.54
N THR A 254 -26.26 25.02 11.57
CA THR A 254 -27.02 23.94 10.94
C THR A 254 -26.32 22.62 11.21
N ALA A 255 -27.11 21.60 11.56
CA ALA A 255 -26.65 20.24 11.71
C ALA A 255 -27.23 19.38 10.57
N THR A 256 -26.35 18.84 9.74
CA THR A 256 -26.71 17.92 8.66
C THR A 256 -26.30 16.50 9.04
N ILE A 257 -27.24 15.57 9.07
CA ILE A 257 -26.94 14.15 9.32
C ILE A 257 -26.78 13.43 7.98
N GLU A 258 -25.66 12.75 7.80
CA GLU A 258 -25.36 11.87 6.68
C GLU A 258 -25.17 10.43 7.16
N ASN A 259 -25.65 9.48 6.36
CA ASN A 259 -25.36 8.07 6.59
C ASN A 259 -23.93 7.71 6.13
N GLN A 260 -23.57 6.43 6.27
CA GLN A 260 -22.25 5.91 5.88
C GLN A 260 -21.90 6.07 4.39
N ASP A 261 -22.88 6.30 3.52
CA ASP A 261 -22.68 6.51 2.08
C ASP A 261 -22.60 8.00 1.71
N GLY A 262 -22.54 8.90 2.72
CA GLY A 262 -22.55 10.35 2.52
C GLY A 262 -23.91 10.91 2.08
N LYS A 263 -24.98 10.10 2.11
CA LYS A 263 -26.32 10.56 1.75
C LYS A 263 -26.90 11.37 2.91
N THR A 264 -27.27 12.61 2.63
CA THR A 264 -27.98 13.47 3.58
C THR A 264 -29.35 12.87 3.94
N ILE A 265 -29.56 12.68 5.23
CA ILE A 265 -30.81 12.16 5.81
C ILE A 265 -31.70 13.32 6.28
N THR A 266 -31.13 14.30 6.96
CA THR A 266 -31.81 15.52 7.39
C THR A 266 -30.82 16.66 7.53
N SER A 267 -31.32 17.90 7.46
CA SER A 267 -30.58 19.11 7.80
C SER A 267 -31.49 19.99 8.63
N GLN A 268 -31.09 20.31 9.86
CA GLN A 268 -31.91 21.06 10.81
C GLN A 268 -31.09 22.18 11.46
N PRO A 269 -31.70 23.34 11.75
CA PRO A 269 -31.04 24.39 12.52
C PRO A 269 -30.88 23.99 13.99
N LEU A 270 -29.87 24.57 14.63
CA LEU A 270 -29.75 24.64 16.09
C LEU A 270 -30.14 26.05 16.56
N PHE A 271 -30.43 26.19 17.86
CA PHE A 271 -30.98 27.43 18.43
C PHE A 271 -30.25 27.82 19.72
N ASP A 272 -30.01 29.13 19.88
CA ASP A 272 -29.46 29.81 21.06
C ASP A 272 -30.40 30.97 21.41
N ASN A 273 -31.64 30.62 21.79
CA ASN A 273 -32.76 31.55 21.97
C ASN A 273 -33.76 31.15 23.08
N GLY A 274 -33.41 30.21 23.94
CA GLY A 274 -34.27 29.66 25.00
C GLY A 274 -35.31 28.64 24.53
N ALA A 275 -35.21 28.14 23.28
CA ALA A 275 -36.10 27.11 22.73
C ALA A 275 -35.35 25.85 22.30
N ASN A 276 -36.07 24.78 21.96
CA ASN A 276 -35.52 23.52 21.43
C ASN A 276 -34.48 22.83 22.32
N GLY A 277 -34.55 23.04 23.64
CA GLY A 277 -33.62 22.48 24.63
C GLY A 277 -32.52 23.44 25.06
N ASP A 278 -32.54 24.69 24.61
CA ASP A 278 -31.63 25.73 25.07
C ASP A 278 -32.09 26.29 26.43
N GLU A 279 -31.19 26.27 27.42
CA GLU A 279 -31.49 26.68 28.80
C GLU A 279 -31.41 28.21 28.97
N GLN A 280 -30.53 28.88 28.22
CA GLN A 280 -30.29 30.31 28.35
C GLN A 280 -29.99 30.97 27.00
N ALA A 281 -30.93 31.80 26.53
CA ALA A 281 -30.78 32.53 25.28
C ALA A 281 -29.53 33.43 25.23
N GLY A 282 -28.75 33.30 24.15
CA GLY A 282 -27.61 34.14 23.83
C GLY A 282 -26.33 33.80 24.60
N ASP A 283 -26.27 32.63 25.26
CA ASP A 283 -25.10 32.18 26.02
C ASP A 283 -24.04 31.49 25.13
N GLY A 284 -24.37 31.26 23.85
CA GLY A 284 -23.52 30.61 22.86
C GLY A 284 -23.61 29.09 22.83
N VAL A 285 -24.58 28.49 23.54
CA VAL A 285 -24.89 27.07 23.50
C VAL A 285 -26.04 26.85 22.52
N TRP A 286 -25.71 26.26 21.39
CA TRP A 286 -26.67 25.98 20.33
C TRP A 286 -27.25 24.58 20.50
N THR A 287 -28.58 24.48 20.59
CA THR A 287 -29.26 23.21 20.87
C THR A 287 -30.36 22.87 19.88
N ASN A 288 -30.67 21.59 19.76
CA ASN A 288 -31.89 21.08 19.17
C ASN A 288 -32.16 19.68 19.74
N ASN A 289 -33.24 19.56 20.51
CA ASN A 289 -33.62 18.33 21.18
C ASN A 289 -34.16 17.23 20.24
N SER A 290 -34.39 17.51 18.95
CA SER A 290 -34.95 16.57 17.98
C SER A 290 -34.49 16.82 16.54
N ILE A 291 -33.19 16.68 16.27
CA ILE A 291 -32.65 16.76 14.91
C ILE A 291 -33.26 15.68 14.01
N TYR A 292 -33.30 14.44 14.51
CA TYR A 292 -33.81 13.29 13.78
C TYR A 292 -34.21 12.17 14.75
N THR A 293 -35.21 11.37 14.37
CA THR A 293 -35.52 10.10 15.05
C THR A 293 -35.22 8.98 14.09
N LEU A 294 -34.31 8.07 14.46
CA LEU A 294 -33.88 6.96 13.61
C LEU A 294 -35.07 6.05 13.32
N ARG A 295 -35.24 5.64 12.07
CA ARG A 295 -36.36 4.83 11.60
C ARG A 295 -35.88 3.40 11.35
N ASN A 296 -36.79 2.43 11.42
CA ASN A 296 -36.47 1.02 11.12
C ASN A 296 -35.94 0.79 9.69
N GLY A 297 -36.24 1.70 8.75
CA GLY A 297 -35.75 1.63 7.37
C GLY A 297 -34.44 2.40 7.11
N ASP A 298 -33.89 3.07 8.12
CA ASP A 298 -32.61 3.77 7.97
C ASP A 298 -31.46 2.76 7.93
N PRO A 299 -30.44 2.97 7.07
CA PRO A 299 -29.31 2.06 6.97
C PRO A 299 -28.43 2.16 8.21
N THR A 300 -28.09 1.01 8.81
CA THR A 300 -27.08 0.92 9.87
C THR A 300 -25.69 1.31 9.36
N GLY A 301 -24.77 1.58 10.29
CA GLY A 301 -23.39 1.88 9.96
C GLY A 301 -22.82 3.08 10.70
N VAL A 302 -21.70 3.62 10.20
CA VAL A 302 -21.07 4.82 10.76
C VAL A 302 -21.65 6.08 10.09
N TRP A 303 -22.34 6.90 10.87
CA TRP A 303 -22.99 8.12 10.43
C TRP A 303 -22.22 9.35 10.87
N THR A 304 -22.41 10.47 10.17
CA THR A 304 -21.76 11.74 10.47
C THR A 304 -22.78 12.86 10.65
N ILE A 305 -22.62 13.66 11.70
CA ILE A 305 -23.28 14.95 11.88
C ILE A 305 -22.31 16.03 11.43
N LYS A 306 -22.62 16.73 10.35
CA LYS A 306 -21.89 17.91 9.88
C LYS A 306 -22.51 19.17 10.47
N LEU A 307 -21.84 19.73 11.47
CA LEU A 307 -22.16 21.04 12.03
C LEU A 307 -21.54 22.11 11.16
N GLN A 308 -22.33 23.09 10.74
CA GLN A 308 -21.88 24.23 9.94
C GLN A 308 -22.42 25.52 10.54
N GLY A 309 -21.59 26.55 10.62
CA GLY A 309 -22.04 27.88 11.02
C GLY A 309 -21.26 28.98 10.33
N THR A 310 -21.76 30.21 10.45
CA THR A 310 -21.13 31.41 9.89
C THR A 310 -21.07 32.53 10.91
N THR A 311 -19.93 33.22 10.98
CA THR A 311 -19.74 34.41 11.81
C THR A 311 -20.35 35.66 11.16
N ALA A 312 -20.42 36.78 11.90
CA ALA A 312 -20.94 38.04 11.37
C ALA A 312 -20.11 38.64 10.22
N ASN A 313 -18.79 38.39 10.21
CA ASN A 313 -17.86 38.79 9.15
C ASN A 313 -17.78 37.77 7.99
N GLY A 314 -18.64 36.73 8.00
CA GLY A 314 -18.77 35.78 6.88
C GLY A 314 -17.76 34.63 6.89
N GLU A 315 -17.03 34.42 7.98
CA GLU A 315 -16.17 33.24 8.13
C GLU A 315 -17.00 31.99 8.41
N SER A 316 -16.55 30.85 7.90
CA SER A 316 -17.24 29.56 8.08
C SER A 316 -16.60 28.73 9.18
N ILE A 317 -17.42 27.98 9.90
CA ILE A 317 -17.00 26.98 10.88
C ILE A 317 -17.66 25.65 10.56
N ALA A 318 -16.88 24.57 10.64
CA ALA A 318 -17.37 23.21 10.42
C ALA A 318 -16.87 22.25 11.49
N THR A 319 -17.71 21.31 11.91
CA THR A 319 -17.31 20.22 12.81
C THR A 319 -18.06 18.95 12.44
N ASN A 320 -17.32 17.88 12.16
CA ASN A 320 -17.89 16.58 11.81
C ASN A 320 -17.85 15.67 13.04
N VAL A 321 -19.03 15.21 13.47
CA VAL A 321 -19.19 14.32 14.63
C VAL A 321 -19.64 12.95 14.14
N ARG A 322 -18.84 11.93 14.41
CA ARG A 322 -19.14 10.54 14.02
C ARG A 322 -19.91 9.83 15.12
N PHE A 323 -20.89 9.02 14.72
CA PHE A 323 -21.61 8.12 15.62
C PHE A 323 -22.01 6.84 14.90
N ILE A 324 -22.37 5.80 15.66
CA ILE A 324 -22.74 4.50 15.08
C ILE A 324 -24.25 4.33 15.16
N HIS A 325 -24.92 4.14 14.03
CA HIS A 325 -26.29 3.65 13.98
C HIS A 325 -26.26 2.12 13.92
N ARG A 326 -26.64 1.46 15.02
CA ARG A 326 -26.58 0.01 15.19
C ARG A 326 -27.88 -0.68 14.78
N ILE A 327 -27.76 -1.98 14.53
CA ILE A 327 -28.91 -2.90 14.40
C ILE A 327 -29.71 -2.87 15.70
N ALA A 328 -31.03 -2.69 15.61
CA ALA A 328 -31.91 -2.51 16.78
C ALA A 328 -32.08 -3.78 17.62
N LYS A 329 -31.91 -4.96 17.02
CA LYS A 329 -32.08 -6.25 17.69
C LYS A 329 -30.75 -6.70 18.29
N SER A 330 -30.73 -6.96 19.61
CA SER A 330 -29.62 -7.68 20.24
C SER A 330 -29.48 -9.06 19.60
N LEU A 331 -28.26 -9.38 19.14
CA LEU A 331 -27.96 -10.67 18.54
C LEU A 331 -27.57 -11.65 19.63
N SER A 332 -28.21 -12.82 19.65
CA SER A 332 -27.79 -13.96 20.46
C SER A 332 -26.44 -14.50 19.98
N HIS A 333 -25.74 -15.19 20.86
CA HIS A 333 -24.54 -15.95 20.50
C HIS A 333 -24.88 -17.28 19.80
N PRO A 334 -24.03 -17.76 18.86
CA PRO A 334 -22.93 -17.03 18.24
C PRO A 334 -23.42 -15.92 17.29
N ARG A 335 -22.61 -14.89 17.07
CA ARG A 335 -22.94 -13.74 16.22
C ARG A 335 -21.84 -13.30 15.26
N LEU A 336 -20.57 -13.64 15.52
CA LEU A 336 -19.42 -13.08 14.80
C LEU A 336 -19.41 -13.47 13.32
N TYR A 337 -19.40 -14.77 13.01
CA TYR A 337 -19.24 -15.26 11.63
C TYR A 337 -20.49 -15.95 11.08
N PHE A 338 -21.30 -16.50 11.97
CA PHE A 338 -22.54 -17.22 11.71
C PHE A 338 -23.44 -17.10 12.95
N ASP A 339 -24.71 -17.44 12.82
CA ASP A 339 -25.66 -17.45 13.95
C ASP A 339 -26.07 -18.86 14.37
N ALA A 340 -26.88 -18.96 15.42
CA ALA A 340 -27.36 -20.24 15.93
C ALA A 340 -28.16 -21.05 14.89
N LYS A 341 -28.89 -20.40 13.97
CA LYS A 341 -29.67 -21.09 12.93
C LYS A 341 -28.77 -21.65 11.81
N ASP A 342 -27.55 -21.13 11.66
CA ASP A 342 -26.58 -21.63 10.68
C ASP A 342 -25.92 -22.97 11.12
N LYS A 343 -26.11 -23.41 12.38
CA LYS A 343 -25.46 -24.61 12.94
C LYS A 343 -25.72 -25.87 12.13
N GLU A 344 -26.96 -26.14 11.72
CA GLU A 344 -27.29 -27.35 10.96
C GLU A 344 -26.58 -27.40 9.61
N SER A 345 -26.47 -26.25 8.93
CA SER A 345 -25.75 -26.11 7.66
C SER A 345 -24.24 -26.36 7.84
N LEU A 346 -23.65 -25.83 8.92
CA LEU A 346 -22.24 -26.08 9.26
C LEU A 346 -21.98 -27.55 9.60
N VAL A 347 -22.89 -28.20 10.34
CA VAL A 347 -22.81 -29.64 10.63
C VAL A 347 -22.92 -30.45 9.34
N ALA A 348 -23.85 -30.13 8.45
CA ALA A 348 -23.96 -30.80 7.14
C ALA A 348 -22.67 -30.64 6.32
N ARG A 349 -22.03 -29.45 6.38
CA ARG A 349 -20.75 -29.19 5.69
C ARG A 349 -19.61 -30.09 6.16
N THR A 350 -19.63 -30.58 7.40
CA THR A 350 -18.60 -31.54 7.88
C THR A 350 -18.55 -32.83 7.06
N GLN A 351 -19.64 -33.18 6.38
CA GLN A 351 -19.78 -34.37 5.54
C GLN A 351 -19.61 -34.07 4.05
N ASN A 352 -19.37 -32.80 3.68
CA ASN A 352 -19.23 -32.40 2.29
C ASN A 352 -17.90 -32.88 1.71
N PRO A 353 -17.88 -33.67 0.61
CA PRO A 353 -16.64 -34.22 0.05
C PRO A 353 -15.57 -33.19 -0.30
N LYS A 354 -15.94 -31.95 -0.68
CA LYS A 354 -14.98 -30.90 -1.06
C LYS A 354 -14.23 -30.29 0.12
N VAL A 355 -14.77 -30.39 1.33
CA VAL A 355 -14.17 -29.81 2.56
C VAL A 355 -14.06 -30.83 3.70
N ALA A 356 -14.42 -32.09 3.47
CA ALA A 356 -14.32 -33.16 4.46
C ALA A 356 -12.87 -33.36 4.94
N GLU A 357 -11.88 -33.24 4.05
CA GLU A 357 -10.46 -33.32 4.44
C GLU A 357 -10.04 -32.12 5.30
N ILE A 358 -10.56 -30.91 5.01
CA ILE A 358 -10.35 -29.74 5.87
C ILE A 358 -10.93 -30.02 7.25
N TRP A 359 -12.15 -30.53 7.33
CA TRP A 359 -12.81 -30.85 8.60
C TRP A 359 -12.07 -31.95 9.40
N LYS A 360 -11.64 -33.03 8.74
CA LYS A 360 -10.82 -34.08 9.38
C LYS A 360 -9.54 -33.50 9.98
N LYS A 361 -8.88 -32.61 9.24
CA LYS A 361 -7.71 -31.91 9.75
C LYS A 361 -8.06 -31.01 10.93
N VAL A 362 -9.14 -30.23 10.88
CA VAL A 362 -9.61 -29.40 12.01
C VAL A 362 -9.84 -30.25 13.26
N LEU A 363 -10.46 -31.44 13.14
CA LEU A 363 -10.63 -32.37 14.26
C LEU A 363 -9.29 -32.86 14.84
N ALA A 364 -8.37 -33.28 13.97
CA ALA A 364 -7.04 -33.73 14.39
C ALA A 364 -6.25 -32.60 15.07
N ASP A 365 -6.30 -31.41 14.49
CA ASP A 365 -5.64 -30.22 14.97
C ASP A 365 -6.20 -29.76 16.32
N ALA A 366 -7.52 -29.79 16.51
CA ALA A 366 -8.18 -29.52 17.78
C ALA A 366 -7.66 -30.47 18.87
N LYS A 367 -7.62 -31.79 18.57
CA LYS A 367 -7.16 -32.82 19.50
C LYS A 367 -5.69 -32.64 19.91
N ILE A 368 -4.79 -32.38 18.96
CA ILE A 368 -3.37 -32.14 19.24
C ILE A 368 -3.18 -30.91 20.14
N ARG A 369 -3.99 -29.87 19.92
CA ARG A 369 -3.95 -28.61 20.69
C ARG A 369 -4.54 -28.73 22.10
N ARG A 370 -5.12 -29.87 22.50
CA ARG A 370 -5.63 -30.10 23.88
C ARG A 370 -4.52 -30.29 24.92
N GLY A 371 -3.25 -30.37 24.54
CA GLY A 371 -2.10 -30.47 25.45
C GLY A 371 -1.51 -29.12 25.87
N GLY A 372 -0.64 -29.12 26.89
CA GLY A 372 0.08 -27.94 27.37
C GLY A 372 -0.63 -27.17 28.49
N ASP A 373 0.15 -26.60 29.41
CA ASP A 373 -0.35 -25.72 30.47
C ASP A 373 -0.12 -24.25 30.09
N LEU A 374 -1.19 -23.45 30.19
CA LEU A 374 -1.22 -22.03 29.85
C LEU A 374 -1.35 -21.14 31.10
N SER A 375 -1.60 -21.71 32.29
CA SER A 375 -1.96 -20.92 33.47
C SER A 375 -0.84 -20.00 33.94
N HIS A 376 0.42 -20.35 33.65
CA HIS A 376 1.61 -19.61 34.08
C HIS A 376 2.21 -18.70 33.01
N ALA A 377 1.77 -18.80 31.75
CA ALA A 377 2.38 -18.05 30.65
C ALA A 377 2.33 -16.53 30.84
N GLY A 378 1.22 -16.00 31.38
CA GLY A 378 1.11 -14.58 31.71
C GLY A 378 2.15 -14.08 32.72
N GLN A 379 2.49 -14.90 33.74
CA GLN A 379 3.55 -14.56 34.70
C GLN A 379 4.93 -14.61 34.04
N VAL A 380 5.16 -15.57 33.14
CA VAL A 380 6.40 -15.65 32.35
C VAL A 380 6.54 -14.42 31.44
N PHE A 381 5.45 -13.94 30.85
CA PHE A 381 5.47 -12.73 30.01
C PHE A 381 5.94 -11.49 30.77
N GLU A 382 5.58 -11.34 32.04
CA GLU A 382 6.09 -10.24 32.90
C GLU A 382 7.60 -10.32 33.17
N MET A 383 8.17 -11.53 33.09
CA MET A 383 9.58 -11.77 33.35
C MET A 383 10.46 -11.68 32.09
N LEU A 384 9.86 -11.44 30.92
CA LEU A 384 10.63 -11.25 29.70
C LEU A 384 11.44 -9.95 29.77
N ASP A 385 12.56 -9.93 29.06
CA ASP A 385 13.48 -8.80 29.04
C ASP A 385 12.83 -7.56 28.40
N ASP A 386 12.94 -6.42 29.07
CA ASP A 386 12.36 -5.14 28.64
C ASP A 386 13.29 -4.33 27.73
N GLN A 387 14.54 -4.75 27.56
CA GLN A 387 15.54 -4.15 26.68
C GLN A 387 15.75 -4.96 25.40
N TYR A 388 15.75 -6.28 25.49
CA TYR A 388 16.09 -7.21 24.41
C TYR A 388 14.92 -8.14 24.05
N LEU A 389 14.12 -7.75 23.05
CA LEU A 389 12.98 -8.55 22.59
C LEU A 389 13.40 -9.88 21.92
N LEU A 390 14.35 -9.83 20.99
CA LEU A 390 14.60 -10.93 20.04
C LEU A 390 14.90 -12.29 20.66
N PRO A 391 15.69 -12.40 21.76
CA PRO A 391 15.97 -13.69 22.39
C PRO A 391 14.72 -14.40 22.94
N SER A 392 13.69 -13.66 23.36
CA SER A 392 12.46 -14.23 23.94
C SER A 392 11.32 -14.40 22.95
N LEU A 393 11.44 -13.79 21.77
CA LEU A 393 10.34 -13.62 20.83
C LEU A 393 9.73 -14.93 20.33
N THR A 394 10.56 -15.95 20.05
CA THR A 394 10.07 -17.25 19.56
C THR A 394 9.24 -17.99 20.63
N GLY A 395 9.70 -18.00 21.89
CA GLY A 395 8.94 -18.63 22.97
C GLY A 395 7.63 -17.91 23.28
N TYR A 396 7.61 -16.59 23.15
CA TYR A 396 6.39 -15.80 23.22
C TYR A 396 5.41 -16.17 22.09
N PHE A 397 5.87 -16.23 20.83
CA PHE A 397 5.02 -16.66 19.71
C PHE A 397 4.45 -18.07 19.92
N ASP A 398 5.25 -19.01 20.42
CA ASP A 398 4.78 -20.37 20.67
C ASP A 398 3.65 -20.39 21.71
N ALA A 399 3.80 -19.67 22.82
CA ALA A 399 2.76 -19.57 23.85
C ALA A 399 1.47 -18.93 23.32
N MET A 400 1.59 -17.83 22.55
CA MET A 400 0.45 -17.14 21.93
C MET A 400 -0.27 -18.06 20.92
N ASN A 401 0.48 -18.74 20.05
CA ASN A 401 -0.08 -19.66 19.05
C ASN A 401 -0.74 -20.88 19.68
N GLN A 402 -0.13 -21.47 20.72
CA GLN A 402 -0.73 -22.58 21.46
C GLN A 402 -2.07 -22.16 22.08
N ALA A 403 -2.12 -20.99 22.71
CA ALA A 403 -3.32 -20.49 23.36
C ALA A 403 -4.44 -20.18 22.35
N ARG A 404 -4.16 -19.34 21.35
CA ARG A 404 -5.16 -18.86 20.40
C ARG A 404 -5.76 -20.00 19.57
N LEU A 405 -4.91 -20.91 19.06
CA LEU A 405 -5.36 -22.03 18.23
C LEU A 405 -6.06 -23.10 19.07
N ARG A 406 -5.69 -23.30 20.35
CA ARG A 406 -6.44 -24.21 21.23
C ARG A 406 -7.86 -23.71 21.43
N ILE A 407 -8.04 -22.41 21.66
CA ILE A 407 -9.36 -21.79 21.83
C ILE A 407 -10.18 -21.94 20.54
N GLU A 408 -9.68 -21.44 19.42
CA GLU A 408 -10.40 -21.41 18.14
C GLU A 408 -10.85 -22.82 17.69
N TYR A 409 -9.90 -23.76 17.63
CA TYR A 409 -10.17 -25.11 17.12
C TYR A 409 -11.10 -25.90 18.02
N ASN A 410 -10.86 -25.89 19.33
CA ASN A 410 -11.67 -26.69 20.24
C ASN A 410 -13.06 -26.05 20.47
N ALA A 411 -13.19 -24.72 20.42
CA ALA A 411 -14.50 -24.07 20.53
C ALA A 411 -15.39 -24.43 19.32
N LEU A 412 -14.86 -24.36 18.09
CA LEU A 412 -15.62 -24.74 16.89
C LEU A 412 -16.01 -26.23 16.91
N VAL A 413 -15.06 -27.12 17.24
CA VAL A 413 -15.33 -28.56 17.34
C VAL A 413 -16.39 -28.84 18.40
N ALA A 414 -16.27 -28.24 19.58
CA ALA A 414 -17.26 -28.38 20.65
C ALA A 414 -18.65 -27.93 20.19
N TYR A 415 -18.74 -26.77 19.53
CA TYR A 415 -20.00 -26.21 19.06
C TYR A 415 -20.70 -27.10 18.02
N LEU A 416 -19.94 -27.65 17.06
CA LEU A 416 -20.51 -28.45 15.96
C LEU A 416 -20.76 -29.92 16.32
N THR A 417 -19.96 -30.51 17.20
CA THR A 417 -20.01 -31.96 17.49
C THR A 417 -20.55 -32.30 18.88
N ASN A 418 -20.69 -31.30 19.75
CA ASN A 418 -20.95 -31.48 21.18
C ASN A 418 -19.84 -32.28 21.92
N ASP A 419 -18.61 -32.31 21.41
CA ASP A 419 -17.45 -32.93 22.06
C ASP A 419 -17.14 -32.23 23.40
N ARG A 420 -17.30 -32.99 24.50
CA ARG A 420 -17.06 -32.52 25.87
C ARG A 420 -15.60 -32.18 26.13
N GLU A 421 -14.64 -32.96 25.64
CA GLU A 421 -13.22 -32.69 25.86
C GLU A 421 -12.77 -31.44 25.12
N ALA A 422 -13.27 -31.23 23.90
CA ALA A 422 -13.05 -30.00 23.16
C ALA A 422 -13.58 -28.80 23.95
N ARG A 423 -14.83 -28.88 24.45
CA ARG A 423 -15.45 -27.80 25.23
C ARG A 423 -14.61 -27.42 26.45
N GLU A 424 -14.24 -28.40 27.27
CA GLU A 424 -13.43 -28.16 28.48
C GLU A 424 -12.06 -27.58 28.14
N SER A 425 -11.41 -28.08 27.08
CA SER A 425 -10.10 -27.58 26.64
C SER A 425 -10.18 -26.13 26.15
N ALA A 426 -11.21 -25.77 25.38
CA ALA A 426 -11.40 -24.41 24.88
C ALA A 426 -11.75 -23.45 26.02
N LYS A 427 -12.69 -23.85 26.89
CA LYS A 427 -13.09 -23.07 28.06
C LYS A 427 -11.91 -22.82 29.00
N LYS A 428 -11.11 -23.85 29.33
CA LYS A 428 -9.93 -23.70 30.19
C LYS A 428 -8.95 -22.69 29.59
N ALA A 429 -8.58 -22.83 28.31
CA ALA A 429 -7.65 -21.92 27.68
C ALA A 429 -8.17 -20.48 27.63
N LEU A 430 -9.45 -20.28 27.28
CA LEU A 430 -10.08 -18.96 27.26
C LEU A 430 -10.00 -18.27 28.62
N LEU A 431 -10.28 -19.02 29.70
CA LEU A 431 -10.20 -18.48 31.06
C LEU A 431 -8.76 -18.24 31.52
N ASP A 432 -7.80 -19.10 31.13
CA ASP A 432 -6.38 -18.92 31.47
C ASP A 432 -5.82 -17.66 30.81
N VAL A 433 -6.03 -17.45 29.51
CA VAL A 433 -5.54 -16.23 28.82
C VAL A 433 -6.21 -14.96 29.33
N SER A 434 -7.46 -15.07 29.77
CA SER A 434 -8.20 -13.95 30.37
C SER A 434 -7.67 -13.56 31.75
N ARG A 435 -6.90 -14.45 32.42
CA ARG A 435 -6.24 -14.18 33.71
C ARG A 435 -4.81 -13.69 33.58
N TRP A 436 -4.20 -13.77 32.40
CA TRP A 436 -2.84 -13.24 32.21
C TRP A 436 -2.81 -11.75 32.56
N SER A 437 -1.66 -11.23 33.01
CA SER A 437 -1.45 -9.82 33.39
C SER A 437 -1.04 -8.90 32.23
N ARG A 438 -0.59 -9.50 31.11
CA ARG A 438 -0.42 -8.84 29.81
C ARG A 438 -0.55 -9.82 28.64
N TRP A 439 -0.78 -9.31 27.43
CA TRP A 439 -0.76 -10.10 26.18
C TRP A 439 0.40 -9.75 25.25
N GLN A 440 1.20 -8.75 25.61
CA GLN A 440 2.40 -8.31 24.91
C GLN A 440 3.62 -8.37 25.84
N PRO A 441 4.85 -8.61 25.33
CA PRO A 441 6.06 -8.51 26.14
C PRO A 441 6.27 -7.11 26.76
N PRO A 442 6.89 -7.00 27.96
CA PRO A 442 7.22 -5.73 28.62
C PRO A 442 8.12 -4.82 27.77
N TRP A 443 8.89 -5.38 26.85
CA TRP A 443 9.67 -4.62 25.87
C TRP A 443 8.83 -3.56 25.14
N PHE A 444 7.59 -3.87 24.76
CA PHE A 444 6.73 -2.92 24.04
C PHE A 444 6.46 -1.69 24.90
N ASP A 445 6.03 -1.87 26.15
CA ASP A 445 5.77 -0.77 27.08
C ASP A 445 7.04 0.05 27.35
N ALA A 446 8.19 -0.61 27.54
CA ALA A 446 9.48 0.05 27.74
C ALA A 446 9.91 0.91 26.54
N HIS A 447 9.46 0.56 25.34
CA HIS A 447 9.72 1.28 24.08
C HIS A 447 8.56 2.20 23.68
N GLY A 448 7.65 2.49 24.61
CA GLY A 448 6.53 3.40 24.42
C GLY A 448 5.46 2.91 23.46
N GLN A 449 5.29 1.60 23.37
CA GLN A 449 4.27 0.89 22.58
C GLN A 449 3.34 0.13 23.52
N HIS A 450 2.08 -0.02 23.13
CA HIS A 450 1.04 -0.59 24.00
C HIS A 450 0.58 -1.99 23.59
N THR A 451 0.93 -2.46 22.39
CA THR A 451 0.43 -3.75 21.88
C THR A 451 1.36 -4.34 20.82
N TYR A 452 1.07 -5.57 20.42
CA TYR A 452 1.79 -6.31 19.39
C TYR A 452 0.83 -7.17 18.55
N TYR A 453 1.17 -7.50 17.30
CA TYR A 453 0.26 -8.20 16.39
C TYR A 453 -0.28 -9.55 16.92
N PRO A 454 0.50 -10.39 17.66
CA PRO A 454 -0.04 -11.65 18.19
C PRO A 454 -1.11 -11.43 19.27
N ALA A 455 -1.08 -10.30 19.98
CA ALA A 455 -2.14 -9.95 20.92
C ALA A 455 -3.46 -9.65 20.18
N GLY A 456 -3.38 -9.08 18.97
CA GLY A 456 -4.52 -8.90 18.08
C GLY A 456 -5.11 -10.23 17.58
N GLN A 457 -4.26 -11.16 17.14
CA GLN A 457 -4.70 -12.51 16.77
C GLN A 457 -5.37 -13.21 17.96
N LEU A 458 -4.69 -13.27 19.12
CA LEU A 458 -5.25 -13.85 20.34
C LEU A 458 -6.61 -13.22 20.70
N ALA A 459 -6.76 -11.90 20.55
CA ALA A 459 -8.03 -11.22 20.78
C ALA A 459 -9.14 -11.73 19.85
N ALA A 460 -8.85 -11.90 18.56
CA ALA A 460 -9.80 -12.42 17.59
C ALA A 460 -10.25 -13.85 17.94
N GLU A 461 -9.30 -14.73 18.23
CA GLU A 461 -9.62 -16.13 18.54
C GLU A 461 -10.25 -16.30 19.94
N ALA A 462 -9.86 -15.49 20.93
CA ALA A 462 -10.52 -15.45 22.24
C ALA A 462 -11.95 -14.93 22.13
N ALA A 463 -12.19 -13.92 21.30
CA ALA A 463 -13.52 -13.40 21.00
C ALA A 463 -14.40 -14.45 20.30
N PHE A 464 -13.85 -15.21 19.35
CA PHE A 464 -14.56 -16.32 18.73
C PHE A 464 -14.86 -17.46 19.70
N GLY A 465 -13.91 -17.78 20.59
CA GLY A 465 -14.14 -18.72 21.69
C GLY A 465 -15.25 -18.28 22.64
N TYR A 466 -15.25 -17.00 23.06
CA TYR A 466 -16.33 -16.41 23.87
C TYR A 466 -17.68 -16.51 23.17
N ASP A 467 -17.72 -16.22 21.86
CA ASP A 467 -18.93 -16.25 21.05
C ASP A 467 -19.54 -17.65 20.95
N LEU A 468 -18.71 -18.70 20.83
CA LEU A 468 -19.17 -20.09 20.74
C LEU A 468 -19.44 -20.76 22.08
N LEU A 469 -18.75 -20.36 23.14
CA LEU A 469 -18.85 -20.94 24.49
C LEU A 469 -19.74 -20.11 25.42
N TYR A 470 -20.44 -19.08 24.92
CA TYR A 470 -21.18 -18.12 25.75
C TYR A 470 -22.10 -18.78 26.79
N ASP A 471 -22.83 -19.82 26.37
CA ASP A 471 -23.77 -20.58 27.20
C ASP A 471 -23.07 -21.58 28.14
N ASP A 472 -21.81 -21.94 27.85
CA ASP A 472 -20.98 -22.80 28.70
C ASP A 472 -20.24 -22.01 29.81
N LEU A 473 -20.28 -20.66 29.75
CA LEU A 473 -19.66 -19.76 30.72
C LEU A 473 -20.68 -19.28 31.77
N THR A 474 -20.24 -19.18 33.02
CA THR A 474 -20.99 -18.45 34.06
C THR A 474 -20.87 -16.94 33.85
N GLU A 475 -21.72 -16.13 34.48
CA GLU A 475 -21.61 -14.67 34.33
C GLU A 475 -20.28 -14.10 34.86
N ALA A 476 -19.73 -14.69 35.94
CA ALA A 476 -18.42 -14.30 36.45
C ALA A 476 -17.31 -14.60 35.43
N GLU A 477 -17.38 -15.77 34.78
CA GLU A 477 -16.47 -16.15 33.70
C GLU A 477 -16.64 -15.25 32.47
N ARG A 478 -17.87 -14.93 32.07
CA ARG A 478 -18.12 -14.00 30.96
C ARG A 478 -17.56 -12.61 31.27
N SER A 479 -17.79 -12.07 32.46
CA SER A 479 -17.24 -10.78 32.89
C SER A 479 -15.71 -10.78 32.92
N LEU A 480 -15.08 -11.90 33.31
CA LEU A 480 -13.62 -12.06 33.22
C LEU A 480 -13.13 -11.94 31.77
N VAL A 481 -13.77 -12.64 30.83
CA VAL A 481 -13.38 -12.62 29.41
C VAL A 481 -13.63 -11.25 28.79
N ARG A 482 -14.78 -10.62 29.05
CA ARG A 482 -15.10 -9.27 28.54
C ARG A 482 -14.07 -8.23 29.00
N ARG A 483 -13.72 -8.23 30.30
CA ARG A 483 -12.69 -7.32 30.83
C ARG A 483 -11.33 -7.58 30.20
N ALA A 484 -10.92 -8.84 30.04
CA ALA A 484 -9.66 -9.15 29.36
C ALA A 484 -9.63 -8.62 27.93
N LEU A 485 -10.70 -8.81 27.15
CA LEU A 485 -10.80 -8.26 25.78
C LEU A 485 -10.73 -6.73 25.76
N VAL A 486 -11.37 -6.05 26.72
CA VAL A 486 -11.33 -4.59 26.82
C VAL A 486 -9.93 -4.09 27.22
N GLU A 487 -9.38 -4.63 28.31
CA GLU A 487 -8.16 -4.13 28.95
C GLU A 487 -6.88 -4.55 28.21
N ARG A 488 -6.90 -5.66 27.46
CA ARG A 488 -5.71 -6.26 26.82
C ARG A 488 -5.69 -6.22 25.30
N ALA A 489 -6.82 -5.90 24.68
CA ALA A 489 -6.90 -5.68 23.25
C ALA A 489 -7.45 -4.30 22.91
N ILE A 490 -8.71 -4.00 23.26
CA ILE A 490 -9.40 -2.79 22.79
C ILE A 490 -8.68 -1.51 23.26
N ILE A 491 -8.41 -1.37 24.55
CA ILE A 491 -7.77 -0.16 25.11
C ILE A 491 -6.32 -0.01 24.62
N PRO A 492 -5.45 -1.03 24.71
CA PRO A 492 -4.07 -0.88 24.24
C PRO A 492 -3.96 -0.58 22.75
N VAL A 493 -4.78 -1.23 21.90
CA VAL A 493 -4.80 -0.95 20.45
C VAL A 493 -5.34 0.46 20.16
N TYR A 494 -6.35 0.92 20.91
CA TYR A 494 -6.83 2.29 20.79
C TYR A 494 -5.74 3.31 21.17
N LYS A 495 -5.01 3.10 22.27
CA LYS A 495 -3.88 3.97 22.64
C LYS A 495 -2.83 4.01 21.53
N GLU A 496 -2.37 2.84 21.11
CA GLU A 496 -1.29 2.66 20.13
C GLU A 496 -1.61 3.29 18.76
N TYR A 497 -2.70 2.84 18.15
CA TYR A 497 -2.95 3.09 16.73
C TYR A 497 -3.91 4.26 16.49
N VAL A 498 -4.68 4.66 17.52
CA VAL A 498 -5.63 5.76 17.43
C VAL A 498 -5.06 7.01 18.08
N LEU A 499 -4.70 6.97 19.37
CA LEU A 499 -4.23 8.16 20.10
C LEU A 499 -2.80 8.54 19.71
N ASP A 500 -1.86 7.59 19.77
CA ASP A 500 -0.47 7.82 19.41
C ASP A 500 -0.26 7.79 17.90
N ASN A 501 -1.08 7.02 17.18
CA ASN A 501 -1.03 6.90 15.73
C ASN A 501 0.38 6.52 15.21
N ARG A 502 1.08 5.60 15.91
CA ARG A 502 2.48 5.23 15.65
C ARG A 502 2.76 4.95 14.17
N VAL A 503 1.88 4.19 13.51
CA VAL A 503 1.95 3.91 12.07
C VAL A 503 1.07 4.90 11.31
N MET A 504 1.51 6.16 11.23
CA MET A 504 0.73 7.25 10.64
C MET A 504 0.48 7.10 9.14
N ALA A 505 1.39 6.40 8.42
CA ALA A 505 1.21 6.05 7.01
C ALA A 505 0.03 5.10 6.78
N ASN A 506 -0.39 4.37 7.82
CA ASN A 506 -1.48 3.38 7.79
C ASN A 506 -1.23 2.16 6.88
N THR A 507 0.00 1.88 6.46
CA THR A 507 0.32 0.86 5.43
C THR A 507 0.87 -0.48 5.96
N SER A 508 0.92 -0.69 7.28
CA SER A 508 1.45 -1.92 7.88
C SER A 508 0.37 -2.96 8.16
N ASN A 509 0.61 -4.21 7.77
CA ASN A 509 -0.18 -5.40 8.10
C ASN A 509 -0.43 -5.61 9.61
N TRP A 510 0.39 -5.04 10.50
CA TRP A 510 0.14 -5.10 11.94
C TRP A 510 -1.15 -4.38 12.33
N ILE A 511 -1.57 -3.37 11.56
CA ILE A 511 -2.84 -2.68 11.79
C ILE A 511 -4.00 -3.64 11.53
N GLY A 512 -3.97 -4.43 10.45
CA GLY A 512 -4.99 -5.43 10.15
C GLY A 512 -5.17 -6.44 11.29
N HIS A 513 -4.06 -6.97 11.83
CA HIS A 513 -4.12 -7.88 12.98
C HIS A 513 -4.59 -7.23 14.28
N THR A 514 -3.98 -6.11 14.67
CA THR A 514 -4.25 -5.51 15.99
C THR A 514 -5.60 -4.81 16.02
N VAL A 515 -5.90 -3.96 15.05
CA VAL A 515 -7.17 -3.25 14.95
C VAL A 515 -8.29 -4.21 14.53
N GLY A 516 -8.05 -5.11 13.57
CA GLY A 516 -9.04 -6.14 13.21
C GLY A 516 -9.39 -7.04 14.40
N GLY A 517 -8.39 -7.51 15.16
CA GLY A 517 -8.61 -8.32 16.35
C GLY A 517 -9.39 -7.59 17.45
N ALA A 518 -9.05 -6.31 17.70
CA ALA A 518 -9.80 -5.46 18.63
C ALA A 518 -11.25 -5.20 18.17
N LEU A 519 -11.50 -5.08 16.86
CA LEU A 519 -12.85 -4.91 16.31
C LEU A 519 -13.67 -6.20 16.40
N ILE A 520 -13.06 -7.38 16.19
CA ILE A 520 -13.72 -8.68 16.43
C ILE A 520 -14.04 -8.83 17.92
N ALA A 521 -13.12 -8.46 18.81
CA ALA A 521 -13.34 -8.44 20.26
C ALA A 521 -14.50 -7.52 20.65
N ALA A 522 -14.54 -6.30 20.10
CA ALA A 522 -15.63 -5.35 20.33
C ALA A 522 -16.97 -5.90 19.82
N ALA A 523 -16.99 -6.54 18.64
CA ALA A 523 -18.18 -7.17 18.08
C ALA A 523 -18.69 -8.33 18.96
N ALA A 524 -17.78 -9.13 19.52
CA ALA A 524 -18.14 -10.27 20.36
C ALA A 524 -18.83 -9.84 21.66
N ILE A 525 -18.48 -8.68 22.23
CA ILE A 525 -18.99 -8.23 23.53
C ILE A 525 -20.00 -7.08 23.44
N ALA A 526 -20.32 -6.59 22.23
CA ALA A 526 -21.06 -5.34 22.01
C ALA A 526 -22.43 -5.24 22.71
N SER A 527 -23.10 -6.37 22.92
CA SER A 527 -24.41 -6.43 23.61
C SER A 527 -24.33 -6.90 25.06
N ASP A 528 -23.13 -7.23 25.55
CA ASP A 528 -22.94 -7.83 26.88
C ASP A 528 -22.03 -6.99 27.80
N VAL A 529 -21.20 -6.12 27.21
CA VAL A 529 -20.26 -5.27 27.94
C VAL A 529 -21.04 -4.30 28.82
N LYS A 530 -20.67 -4.24 30.10
CA LYS A 530 -21.22 -3.27 31.05
C LYS A 530 -20.39 -1.98 30.99
N ASP A 531 -21.04 -0.84 31.24
CA ASP A 531 -20.35 0.46 31.20
C ASP A 531 -19.10 0.50 32.10
N GLU A 532 -19.18 -0.09 33.30
CA GLU A 532 -18.06 -0.21 34.24
C GLU A 532 -16.87 -1.04 33.72
N GLU A 533 -17.10 -2.04 32.87
CA GLU A 533 -16.04 -2.88 32.29
C GLU A 533 -15.21 -2.12 31.24
N ALA A 534 -15.75 -1.03 30.67
CA ALA A 534 -15.06 -0.18 29.67
C ALA A 534 -14.94 1.28 30.10
N GLY A 535 -15.17 1.59 31.38
CA GLY A 535 -15.13 2.96 31.93
C GLY A 535 -16.09 3.94 31.26
N GLY A 536 -17.20 3.45 30.68
CA GLY A 536 -18.16 4.25 29.91
C GLY A 536 -17.66 4.72 28.53
N GLN A 537 -16.50 4.23 28.07
CA GLN A 537 -15.82 4.72 26.86
C GLN A 537 -15.88 3.74 25.67
N PHE A 538 -16.63 2.64 25.78
CA PHE A 538 -16.68 1.59 24.76
C PHE A 538 -16.95 2.14 23.34
N ASN A 539 -17.91 3.06 23.20
CA ASN A 539 -18.22 3.70 21.93
C ASN A 539 -17.12 4.61 21.38
N ILE A 540 -16.36 5.27 22.26
CA ILE A 540 -15.21 6.08 21.86
C ILE A 540 -14.11 5.17 21.32
N TYR A 541 -13.81 4.07 22.02
CA TYR A 541 -12.84 3.07 21.56
C TYR A 541 -13.24 2.47 20.21
N LEU A 542 -14.49 2.03 20.08
CA LEU A 542 -15.00 1.45 18.83
C LEU A 542 -14.91 2.44 17.66
N ASN A 543 -15.35 3.70 17.83
CA ASN A 543 -15.24 4.69 16.76
C ASN A 543 -13.78 4.97 16.36
N GLY A 544 -12.86 5.04 17.33
CA GLY A 544 -11.44 5.21 17.07
C GLY A 544 -10.82 4.06 16.27
N LEU A 545 -11.14 2.82 16.66
CA LEU A 545 -10.68 1.62 15.95
C LEU A 545 -11.24 1.56 14.52
N LEU A 546 -12.53 1.88 14.34
CA LEU A 546 -13.15 1.97 13.01
C LEU A 546 -12.45 3.02 12.13
N LEU A 547 -12.17 4.21 12.68
CA LEU A 547 -11.42 5.26 11.98
C LEU A 547 -10.04 4.78 11.52
N LYS A 548 -9.32 4.06 12.39
CA LYS A 548 -7.99 3.53 12.04
C LYS A 548 -8.07 2.45 10.97
N MET A 549 -9.05 1.54 11.05
CA MET A 549 -9.28 0.52 10.04
C MET A 549 -9.62 1.15 8.68
N GLU A 550 -10.51 2.14 8.64
CA GLU A 550 -10.86 2.88 7.42
C GLU A 550 -9.62 3.50 6.76
N ARG A 551 -8.76 4.15 7.54
CA ARG A 551 -7.51 4.76 7.06
C ARG A 551 -6.52 3.73 6.54
N HIS A 552 -6.37 2.62 7.26
CA HIS A 552 -5.48 1.55 6.86
C HIS A 552 -5.91 0.91 5.55
N VAL A 553 -7.19 0.61 5.41
CA VAL A 553 -7.71 -0.02 4.21
C VAL A 553 -7.60 0.92 3.01
N ALA A 554 -7.88 2.22 3.21
CA ALA A 554 -7.72 3.23 2.17
C ALA A 554 -6.25 3.43 1.72
N ALA A 555 -5.29 3.30 2.64
CA ALA A 555 -3.87 3.49 2.35
C ALA A 555 -3.18 2.23 1.78
N SER A 556 -3.66 1.03 2.15
CA SER A 556 -2.96 -0.24 1.86
C SER A 556 -3.57 -1.01 0.70
N TYR A 557 -4.90 -0.91 0.49
CA TYR A 557 -5.61 -1.59 -0.59
C TYR A 557 -5.92 -0.59 -1.70
N LEU A 558 -5.15 -0.67 -2.77
CA LEU A 558 -5.05 0.39 -3.77
C LEU A 558 -6.15 0.27 -4.84
N PRO A 559 -6.60 1.39 -5.44
CA PRO A 559 -7.64 1.39 -6.47
C PRO A 559 -7.34 0.50 -7.68
N ASP A 560 -6.07 0.36 -8.06
CA ASP A 560 -5.61 -0.47 -9.17
C ASP A 560 -5.74 -2.00 -8.97
N GLY A 561 -6.11 -2.45 -7.76
CA GLY A 561 -6.29 -3.86 -7.38
C GLY A 561 -5.08 -4.50 -6.73
N SER A 562 -4.10 -3.71 -6.30
CA SER A 562 -2.92 -4.16 -5.58
C SER A 562 -2.96 -3.84 -4.08
N TYR A 563 -2.02 -4.42 -3.33
CA TYR A 563 -1.77 -4.12 -1.92
C TYR A 563 -0.37 -3.49 -1.79
N GLY A 564 -0.19 -2.52 -0.89
CA GLY A 564 1.03 -1.73 -0.77
C GLY A 564 2.30 -2.55 -0.52
N GLU A 565 2.27 -3.46 0.44
CA GLU A 565 3.39 -4.36 0.79
C GLU A 565 3.48 -5.57 -0.17
N GLY A 566 4.14 -6.65 0.23
CA GLY A 566 4.16 -7.91 -0.54
C GLY A 566 2.87 -8.75 -0.42
N ILE A 567 2.71 -9.72 -1.32
CA ILE A 567 1.59 -10.68 -1.40
C ILE A 567 1.43 -11.45 -0.10
N SER A 568 2.53 -11.94 0.50
CA SER A 568 2.47 -12.68 1.76
C SER A 568 2.00 -11.79 2.91
N TYR A 569 2.37 -10.52 2.94
CA TYR A 569 1.89 -9.57 3.95
C TYR A 569 0.44 -9.12 3.72
N LYS A 570 -0.03 -9.10 2.48
CA LYS A 570 -1.47 -8.96 2.19
C LYS A 570 -2.27 -10.14 2.75
N GLU A 571 -1.81 -11.37 2.50
CA GLU A 571 -2.46 -12.58 3.04
C GLU A 571 -2.43 -12.59 4.57
N PHE A 572 -1.33 -12.13 5.16
CA PHE A 572 -1.18 -11.96 6.61
C PHE A 572 -2.16 -10.91 7.16
N ASP A 573 -2.25 -9.72 6.56
CA ASP A 573 -3.25 -8.70 6.93
C ASP A 573 -4.69 -9.23 6.86
N LEU A 574 -5.04 -9.88 5.75
CA LEU A 574 -6.36 -10.45 5.52
C LEU A 574 -6.72 -11.52 6.55
N GLU A 575 -5.74 -12.22 7.16
CA GLU A 575 -5.96 -13.26 8.18
C GLU A 575 -6.87 -12.77 9.32
N THR A 576 -6.83 -11.48 9.66
CA THR A 576 -7.71 -10.88 10.67
C THR A 576 -8.64 -9.80 10.11
N THR A 577 -8.22 -9.03 9.11
CA THR A 577 -9.06 -7.97 8.51
C THR A 577 -10.33 -8.54 7.87
N ALA A 578 -10.24 -9.64 7.12
CA ALA A 578 -11.40 -10.24 6.46
C ALA A 578 -12.45 -10.78 7.46
N PRO A 579 -12.08 -11.60 8.48
CA PRO A 579 -13.01 -11.96 9.54
C PRO A 579 -13.59 -10.75 10.31
N ALA A 580 -12.80 -9.69 10.51
CA ALA A 580 -13.29 -8.46 11.15
C ALA A 580 -14.40 -7.81 10.33
N PHE A 581 -14.26 -7.73 9.01
CA PHE A 581 -15.30 -7.18 8.14
C PHE A 581 -16.60 -7.98 8.19
N VAL A 582 -16.50 -9.32 8.27
CA VAL A 582 -17.68 -10.18 8.48
C VAL A 582 -18.35 -9.84 9.81
N ALA A 583 -17.59 -9.78 10.90
CA ALA A 583 -18.11 -9.49 12.23
C ALA A 583 -18.74 -8.09 12.32
N LEU A 584 -18.10 -7.08 11.73
CA LEU A 584 -18.60 -5.71 11.69
C LEU A 584 -19.93 -5.60 10.95
N ASN A 585 -20.04 -6.26 9.79
CA ASN A 585 -21.27 -6.27 9.01
C ASN A 585 -22.39 -6.97 9.78
N ARG A 586 -22.11 -8.14 10.35
CA ARG A 586 -23.12 -8.92 11.08
C ARG A 586 -23.58 -8.25 12.37
N VAL A 587 -22.67 -7.71 13.17
CA VAL A 587 -22.98 -7.19 14.52
C VAL A 587 -23.41 -5.73 14.51
N PHE A 588 -22.74 -4.90 13.71
CA PHE A 588 -22.99 -3.45 13.69
C PHE A 588 -23.70 -2.98 12.41
N GLY A 589 -23.80 -3.82 11.38
CA GLY A 589 -24.31 -3.42 10.07
C GLY A 589 -23.35 -2.51 9.31
N ILE A 590 -22.05 -2.57 9.63
CA ILE A 590 -20.98 -1.81 8.98
C ILE A 590 -20.36 -2.70 7.91
N ASP A 591 -20.62 -2.37 6.65
CA ASP A 591 -20.13 -3.14 5.52
C ASP A 591 -18.97 -2.42 4.81
N TYR A 592 -17.75 -2.91 5.04
CA TYR A 592 -16.54 -2.40 4.39
C TYR A 592 -16.15 -3.15 3.12
N TRP A 593 -16.85 -4.23 2.77
CA TRP A 593 -16.49 -5.01 1.58
C TRP A 593 -16.72 -4.22 0.29
N ASP A 594 -17.87 -3.56 0.16
CA ASP A 594 -18.23 -2.76 -1.02
C ASP A 594 -17.76 -1.29 -0.94
N ARG A 595 -17.29 -0.85 0.23
CA ARG A 595 -16.83 0.53 0.48
C ARG A 595 -15.32 0.69 0.39
N THR A 596 -14.59 -0.39 0.11
CA THR A 596 -13.13 -0.43 0.06
C THR A 596 -12.64 -1.15 -1.19
N ASN A 597 -11.33 -1.14 -1.44
CA ASN A 597 -10.72 -1.85 -2.58
C ASN A 597 -10.36 -3.31 -2.27
N ILE A 598 -10.65 -3.83 -1.07
CA ILE A 598 -10.26 -5.19 -0.66
C ILE A 598 -10.76 -6.24 -1.66
N LYS A 599 -12.00 -6.13 -2.16
CA LYS A 599 -12.54 -7.05 -3.19
C LYS A 599 -11.72 -7.14 -4.46
N LYS A 600 -10.98 -6.09 -4.82
CA LYS A 600 -10.14 -6.05 -6.04
C LYS A 600 -8.70 -6.53 -5.79
N SER A 601 -8.32 -6.73 -4.53
CA SER A 601 -6.92 -6.91 -4.12
C SER A 601 -6.27 -8.24 -4.52
N LEU A 602 -7.04 -9.19 -5.07
CA LEU A 602 -6.50 -10.42 -5.67
C LEU A 602 -5.91 -10.19 -7.06
N LEU A 603 -6.29 -9.10 -7.74
CA LEU A 603 -5.88 -8.84 -9.10
C LEU A 603 -4.36 -8.82 -9.26
N TYR A 604 -3.64 -8.11 -8.39
CA TYR A 604 -2.17 -8.13 -8.41
C TYR A 604 -1.58 -9.53 -8.24
N SER A 605 -2.02 -10.27 -7.22
CA SER A 605 -1.53 -11.64 -6.95
C SER A 605 -1.78 -12.60 -8.11
N MET A 606 -2.87 -12.42 -8.85
CA MET A 606 -3.14 -13.18 -10.06
C MET A 606 -2.14 -12.85 -11.18
N TYR A 607 -1.88 -11.57 -11.43
CA TYR A 607 -0.96 -11.14 -12.49
C TYR A 607 0.49 -11.56 -12.26
N THR A 608 0.89 -11.76 -11.00
CA THR A 608 2.24 -12.24 -10.66
C THR A 608 2.31 -13.73 -10.35
N PHE A 609 1.17 -14.43 -10.35
CA PHE A 609 1.09 -15.87 -10.13
C PHE A 609 1.80 -16.65 -11.23
N ALA A 610 2.60 -17.63 -10.82
CA ALA A 610 3.21 -18.61 -11.71
C ALA A 610 3.10 -20.02 -11.14
N GLN A 611 3.19 -21.01 -12.01
CA GLN A 611 3.17 -22.43 -11.67
C GLN A 611 4.57 -23.02 -11.96
N PRO A 612 5.19 -23.76 -11.02
CA PRO A 612 4.72 -24.04 -9.66
C PRO A 612 4.64 -22.77 -8.81
N VAL A 613 3.78 -22.75 -7.79
CA VAL A 613 3.50 -21.59 -6.92
C VAL A 613 4.77 -20.85 -6.46
N LYS A 614 5.83 -21.60 -6.12
CA LYS A 614 7.15 -21.08 -5.70
C LYS A 614 7.82 -20.15 -6.71
N GLY A 615 7.42 -20.18 -7.98
CA GLY A 615 7.92 -19.31 -9.04
C GLY A 615 7.10 -18.04 -9.24
N SER A 616 6.05 -17.82 -8.44
CA SER A 616 5.29 -16.56 -8.44
C SER A 616 6.20 -15.41 -8.05
N LEU A 617 5.97 -14.25 -8.66
CA LEU A 617 6.85 -13.09 -8.53
C LEU A 617 6.30 -12.10 -7.52
N ASP A 618 7.20 -11.53 -6.72
CA ASP A 618 6.95 -10.34 -5.92
C ASP A 618 8.29 -9.75 -5.47
N MET A 619 8.28 -8.54 -4.91
CA MET A 619 9.49 -7.82 -4.49
C MET A 619 9.41 -7.36 -3.04
N GLY A 620 10.56 -6.99 -2.47
CA GLY A 620 10.69 -6.67 -1.05
C GLY A 620 10.68 -7.92 -0.17
N ASP A 621 10.27 -7.77 1.10
CA ASP A 621 9.99 -8.93 1.93
C ASP A 621 8.69 -9.57 1.45
N SER A 622 8.81 -10.70 0.75
CA SER A 622 7.66 -11.46 0.31
C SER A 622 7.97 -12.94 0.18
N HIS A 623 6.91 -13.73 0.15
CA HIS A 623 6.94 -15.16 -0.10
C HIS A 623 6.01 -15.51 -1.25
N PRO A 624 6.19 -16.69 -1.88
CA PRO A 624 5.18 -17.23 -2.76
C PRO A 624 3.80 -17.24 -2.10
N PRO A 625 2.71 -16.97 -2.86
CA PRO A 625 1.37 -16.91 -2.30
C PRO A 625 1.00 -18.25 -1.65
N SER A 626 0.18 -18.18 -0.61
CA SER A 626 -0.35 -19.36 0.09
C SER A 626 -1.87 -19.45 0.02
N ALA A 627 -2.54 -18.39 -0.45
CA ALA A 627 -3.99 -18.21 -0.40
C ALA A 627 -4.59 -18.32 1.01
N ARG A 628 -3.78 -18.07 2.05
CA ARG A 628 -4.25 -18.08 3.43
C ARG A 628 -5.39 -17.07 3.61
N THR A 629 -6.49 -17.53 4.20
CA THR A 629 -7.64 -16.69 4.60
C THR A 629 -8.30 -15.94 3.42
N LEU A 630 -8.18 -16.47 2.19
CA LEU A 630 -8.89 -15.91 1.04
C LEU A 630 -10.35 -16.36 0.95
N ALA A 631 -10.77 -17.39 1.70
CA ALA A 631 -12.15 -17.91 1.62
C ALA A 631 -13.25 -16.87 1.91
N PRO A 632 -13.17 -15.99 2.93
CA PRO A 632 -14.13 -14.90 3.10
C PRO A 632 -14.14 -13.95 1.91
N LEU A 633 -12.96 -13.61 1.36
CA LEU A 633 -12.85 -12.73 0.20
C LEU A 633 -13.54 -13.35 -1.02
N VAL A 634 -13.27 -14.62 -1.34
CA VAL A 634 -13.92 -15.35 -2.45
C VAL A 634 -15.44 -15.39 -2.28
N ARG A 635 -15.92 -15.63 -1.06
CA ARG A 635 -17.36 -15.63 -0.76
C ARG A 635 -18.00 -14.27 -0.99
N GLU A 636 -17.30 -13.19 -0.67
CA GLU A 636 -17.82 -11.82 -0.77
C GLU A 636 -17.68 -11.21 -2.17
N THR A 637 -16.66 -11.59 -2.95
CA THR A 637 -16.54 -11.21 -4.37
C THR A 637 -17.49 -12.00 -5.25
N LYS A 638 -17.74 -13.27 -4.90
CA LYS A 638 -18.51 -14.22 -5.73
C LYS A 638 -17.93 -14.36 -7.14
N ASP A 639 -16.65 -14.05 -7.32
CA ASP A 639 -15.98 -14.09 -8.61
C ASP A 639 -15.48 -15.53 -8.90
N PRO A 640 -15.93 -16.17 -9.99
CA PRO A 640 -15.40 -17.46 -10.44
C PRO A 640 -13.87 -17.50 -10.61
N THR A 641 -13.27 -16.36 -10.95
CA THR A 641 -11.84 -16.19 -11.17
C THR A 641 -11.07 -16.19 -9.85
N ASP A 642 -11.58 -15.48 -8.85
CA ASP A 642 -11.01 -15.52 -7.49
C ASP A 642 -11.12 -16.94 -6.91
N ARG A 643 -12.24 -17.62 -7.18
CA ARG A 643 -12.42 -19.03 -6.81
C ARG A 643 -11.41 -19.94 -7.50
N TRP A 644 -11.13 -19.73 -8.79
CA TRP A 644 -10.09 -20.48 -9.50
C TRP A 644 -8.71 -20.25 -8.90
N PHE A 645 -8.37 -18.99 -8.58
CA PHE A 645 -7.09 -18.66 -7.94
C PHE A 645 -6.99 -19.35 -6.58
N PHE A 646 -8.03 -19.26 -5.75
CA PHE A 646 -8.12 -19.97 -4.48
C PHE A 646 -7.86 -21.48 -4.65
N GLU A 647 -8.46 -22.14 -5.64
CA GLU A 647 -8.26 -23.58 -5.89
C GLU A 647 -6.86 -23.99 -6.38
N GLN A 648 -5.95 -23.04 -6.64
CA GLN A 648 -4.54 -23.34 -6.96
C GLN A 648 -3.73 -23.78 -5.72
N PHE A 649 -4.30 -23.70 -4.52
CA PHE A 649 -3.62 -23.88 -3.24
C PHE A 649 -4.26 -24.99 -2.40
N ALA A 650 -3.50 -25.51 -1.44
CA ALA A 650 -4.02 -26.45 -0.46
C ALA A 650 -4.71 -25.71 0.69
N HIS A 651 -5.97 -26.04 0.95
CA HIS A 651 -6.80 -25.41 1.99
C HIS A 651 -6.94 -26.31 3.19
N ASN A 652 -6.76 -25.75 4.38
CA ASN A 652 -6.56 -26.57 5.56
C ASN A 652 -6.91 -25.88 6.90
N SER A 653 -7.47 -24.67 6.85
CA SER A 653 -7.78 -23.85 8.02
C SER A 653 -9.27 -23.87 8.40
N ILE A 654 -9.58 -23.41 9.61
CA ILE A 654 -10.96 -23.19 10.08
C ILE A 654 -11.70 -22.15 9.23
N ILE A 655 -11.01 -21.08 8.85
CA ILE A 655 -11.58 -20.02 8.03
C ILE A 655 -11.98 -20.55 6.65
N ASP A 656 -11.16 -21.42 6.04
CA ASP A 656 -11.51 -22.08 4.77
C ASP A 656 -12.80 -22.91 4.93
N PHE A 657 -12.94 -23.63 6.05
CA PHE A 657 -14.15 -24.42 6.33
C PHE A 657 -15.41 -23.57 6.58
N ILE A 658 -15.30 -22.50 7.39
CA ILE A 658 -16.43 -21.63 7.74
C ILE A 658 -16.95 -20.87 6.53
N PHE A 659 -16.05 -20.39 5.67
CA PHE A 659 -16.39 -19.50 4.56
C PHE A 659 -16.43 -20.19 3.18
N PHE A 660 -16.25 -21.51 3.12
CA PHE A 660 -16.45 -22.27 1.89
C PHE A 660 -17.86 -22.07 1.31
N ASP A 661 -17.92 -21.63 0.07
CA ASP A 661 -19.16 -21.44 -0.69
C ASP A 661 -19.13 -22.30 -1.97
N GLU A 662 -20.05 -23.27 -2.07
CA GLU A 662 -20.15 -24.18 -3.21
C GLU A 662 -20.87 -23.61 -4.41
N SER A 663 -21.58 -22.49 -4.25
CA SER A 663 -22.33 -21.87 -5.33
C SER A 663 -21.43 -21.20 -6.37
N ILE A 664 -20.14 -21.03 -6.05
CA ILE A 664 -19.15 -20.38 -6.92
C ILE A 664 -18.32 -21.47 -7.60
N ALA A 665 -18.51 -21.64 -8.91
CA ALA A 665 -17.69 -22.55 -9.72
C ALA A 665 -16.41 -21.84 -10.19
N PRO A 666 -15.21 -22.48 -10.09
CA PRO A 666 -13.96 -21.88 -10.54
C PRO A 666 -13.93 -21.66 -12.06
N GLN A 667 -13.39 -20.53 -12.51
CA GLN A 667 -13.10 -20.26 -13.93
C GLN A 667 -11.70 -19.66 -14.09
N PRO A 668 -10.87 -20.16 -15.02
CA PRO A 668 -9.58 -19.56 -15.33
C PRO A 668 -9.72 -18.09 -15.78
N PRO A 669 -8.68 -17.26 -15.59
CA PRO A 669 -8.76 -15.83 -15.87
C PRO A 669 -8.98 -15.57 -17.37
N LYS A 670 -9.88 -14.63 -17.67
CA LYS A 670 -10.08 -14.05 -19.01
C LYS A 670 -9.68 -12.58 -19.02
N LEU A 671 -8.53 -12.31 -18.43
CA LEU A 671 -7.97 -10.97 -18.24
C LEU A 671 -6.90 -10.71 -19.32
N PRO A 672 -6.65 -9.44 -19.69
CA PRO A 672 -5.51 -9.08 -20.54
C PRO A 672 -4.22 -9.66 -19.97
N THR A 673 -3.32 -10.11 -20.84
CA THR A 673 -2.08 -10.78 -20.41
C THR A 673 -1.12 -9.89 -19.64
N SER A 674 -1.22 -8.57 -19.78
CA SER A 674 -0.33 -7.62 -19.12
C SER A 674 -1.10 -6.49 -18.46
N ARG A 675 -0.56 -5.94 -17.37
CA ARG A 675 -1.20 -4.85 -16.60
C ARG A 675 -0.18 -3.98 -15.89
N ILE A 676 -0.48 -2.69 -15.82
CA ILE A 676 0.23 -1.72 -14.97
C ILE A 676 -0.60 -1.44 -13.73
N PHE A 677 0.04 -1.56 -12.56
CA PHE A 677 -0.48 -1.19 -11.25
C PHE A 677 0.14 0.16 -10.88
N TRP A 678 -0.50 1.23 -11.36
CA TRP A 678 0.02 2.61 -11.26
C TRP A 678 0.16 3.11 -9.82
N ASP A 679 -0.75 2.70 -8.93
CA ASP A 679 -0.76 3.17 -7.55
C ASP A 679 0.35 2.49 -6.74
N LYS A 680 0.63 1.21 -7.01
CA LYS A 680 1.77 0.48 -6.41
C LYS A 680 3.11 0.80 -7.07
N GLY A 681 3.06 1.16 -8.36
CA GLY A 681 4.23 1.34 -9.22
C GLY A 681 4.82 0.02 -9.70
N ASN A 682 3.98 -0.89 -10.19
CA ASN A 682 4.43 -2.17 -10.76
C ASN A 682 3.91 -2.39 -12.18
N ALA A 683 4.69 -3.07 -13.02
CA ALA A 683 4.27 -3.56 -14.33
C ALA A 683 4.40 -5.09 -14.36
N ALA A 684 3.30 -5.78 -14.65
CA ALA A 684 3.26 -7.23 -14.80
C ALA A 684 3.00 -7.57 -16.27
N PHE A 685 3.96 -8.21 -16.93
CA PHE A 685 3.86 -8.65 -18.32
C PHE A 685 3.75 -10.16 -18.39
N ARG A 686 2.81 -10.67 -19.19
CA ARG A 686 2.66 -12.11 -19.40
C ARG A 686 2.46 -12.48 -20.86
N THR A 687 2.70 -13.74 -21.17
CA THR A 687 2.30 -14.34 -22.47
C THR A 687 0.97 -15.07 -22.40
N GLY A 688 0.48 -15.38 -21.20
CA GLY A 688 -0.78 -16.09 -20.97
C GLY A 688 -1.04 -16.39 -19.49
N TRP A 689 -1.98 -17.31 -19.26
CA TRP A 689 -2.42 -17.74 -17.92
C TRP A 689 -2.14 -19.22 -17.62
N ASP A 690 -1.59 -19.97 -18.59
CA ASP A 690 -1.18 -21.36 -18.41
C ASP A 690 0.14 -21.50 -17.62
N LYS A 691 0.47 -22.73 -17.23
CA LYS A 691 1.60 -23.04 -16.34
C LYS A 691 3.00 -22.73 -16.88
N ASP A 692 3.16 -22.71 -18.20
CA ASP A 692 4.46 -22.57 -18.87
C ASP A 692 4.69 -21.13 -19.38
N GLU A 693 3.79 -20.22 -19.06
CA GLU A 693 3.80 -18.84 -19.54
C GLU A 693 4.95 -18.04 -18.94
N LEU A 694 5.38 -17.00 -19.65
CA LEU A 694 6.30 -16.01 -19.11
C LEU A 694 5.53 -15.05 -18.20
N VAL A 695 6.12 -14.74 -17.05
CA VAL A 695 5.66 -13.71 -16.13
C VAL A 695 6.86 -12.84 -15.82
N PHE A 696 6.75 -11.55 -16.11
CA PHE A 696 7.77 -10.54 -15.84
C PHE A 696 7.17 -9.47 -14.93
N LEU A 697 7.90 -9.11 -13.89
CA LEU A 697 7.48 -8.10 -12.91
C LEU A 697 8.54 -7.00 -12.86
N PHE A 698 8.13 -5.73 -12.98
CA PHE A 698 8.98 -4.55 -12.85
C PHE A 698 8.42 -3.61 -11.78
N ARG A 699 9.29 -2.86 -11.09
CA ARG A 699 8.91 -1.90 -10.04
C ARG A 699 9.54 -0.51 -10.21
N ALA A 700 8.72 0.52 -10.13
CA ALA A 700 9.10 1.92 -9.98
C ALA A 700 7.92 2.67 -9.36
N GLY A 701 7.96 2.89 -8.05
CA GLY A 701 6.81 3.40 -7.31
C GLY A 701 7.13 3.90 -5.91
N ALA A 702 6.07 4.24 -5.19
CA ALA A 702 6.17 4.73 -3.83
C ALA A 702 6.58 3.62 -2.84
N ASN A 703 7.03 4.04 -1.66
CA ASN A 703 7.37 3.12 -0.59
C ASN A 703 6.13 2.74 0.22
N PHE A 704 5.98 1.46 0.48
CA PHE A 704 5.09 0.93 1.51
C PHE A 704 5.93 0.13 2.52
N ASN A 705 5.32 -0.29 3.62
CA ASN A 705 5.98 -1.17 4.58
C ASN A 705 6.58 -2.41 3.88
N HIS A 706 7.68 -2.95 4.40
CA HIS A 706 8.38 -4.14 3.90
C HIS A 706 9.04 -4.06 2.51
N ASN A 707 9.04 -2.91 1.83
CA ASN A 707 9.75 -2.76 0.54
C ASN A 707 11.26 -2.56 0.73
N HIS A 708 12.04 -2.87 -0.31
CA HIS A 708 13.49 -2.71 -0.30
C HIS A 708 13.95 -1.51 -1.15
N ALA A 709 15.26 -1.26 -1.18
CA ALA A 709 15.88 -0.27 -2.07
C ALA A 709 16.04 -0.84 -3.50
N ASP A 710 14.90 -1.24 -4.09
CA ASP A 710 14.77 -2.12 -5.26
C ASP A 710 14.21 -1.40 -6.51
N GLN A 711 14.28 -0.07 -6.56
CA GLN A 711 13.61 0.69 -7.61
C GLN A 711 14.28 0.48 -8.97
N GLY A 712 13.45 0.24 -9.99
CA GLY A 712 13.85 -0.17 -11.32
C GLY A 712 14.14 -1.66 -11.46
N ALA A 713 14.11 -2.45 -10.37
CA ALA A 713 14.33 -3.89 -10.45
C ALA A 713 13.23 -4.60 -11.25
N PHE A 714 13.59 -5.78 -11.76
CA PHE A 714 12.68 -6.64 -12.49
C PHE A 714 12.99 -8.12 -12.25
N LEU A 715 11.97 -8.97 -12.35
CA LEU A 715 12.03 -10.42 -12.18
C LEU A 715 11.41 -11.13 -13.38
N LEU A 716 11.81 -12.37 -13.63
CA LEU A 716 11.30 -13.17 -14.74
C LEU A 716 11.18 -14.64 -14.37
N THR A 717 9.98 -15.18 -14.50
CA THR A 717 9.69 -16.61 -14.55
C THR A 717 9.25 -16.98 -15.96
N ALA A 718 9.77 -18.09 -16.50
CA ALA A 718 9.40 -18.57 -17.83
C ALA A 718 9.44 -20.10 -17.88
N PHE A 719 8.51 -20.71 -18.62
CA PHE A 719 8.43 -22.17 -18.81
C PHE A 719 8.42 -22.95 -17.48
N GLY A 720 7.80 -22.37 -16.46
CA GLY A 720 7.67 -22.94 -15.12
C GLY A 720 8.92 -22.84 -14.23
N GLU A 721 9.88 -21.96 -14.55
CA GLU A 721 11.12 -21.77 -13.78
C GLU A 721 11.47 -20.29 -13.58
N PRO A 722 11.92 -19.89 -12.38
CA PRO A 722 12.53 -18.58 -12.17
C PRO A 722 13.85 -18.48 -12.95
N LEU A 723 13.97 -17.47 -13.82
CA LEU A 723 15.17 -17.20 -14.61
C LEU A 723 15.94 -15.98 -14.11
N ILE A 724 15.21 -14.95 -13.68
CA ILE A 724 15.76 -13.72 -13.12
C ILE A 724 15.09 -13.51 -11.76
N THR A 725 15.90 -13.57 -10.71
CA THR A 725 15.47 -13.42 -9.32
C THR A 725 16.09 -12.15 -8.74
N GLU A 726 16.04 -12.01 -7.42
CA GLU A 726 16.81 -11.03 -6.65
C GLU A 726 17.21 -11.68 -5.32
N ALA A 727 17.84 -10.91 -4.42
CA ALA A 727 18.18 -11.41 -3.08
C ALA A 727 16.94 -11.88 -2.30
N GLY A 728 15.82 -11.19 -2.47
CA GLY A 728 14.52 -11.51 -1.87
C GLY A 728 14.53 -11.38 -0.35
N TRP A 729 13.58 -12.05 0.30
CA TRP A 729 13.45 -12.03 1.75
C TRP A 729 14.58 -12.79 2.46
N SER A 730 15.02 -12.23 3.59
CA SER A 730 15.75 -12.95 4.63
C SER A 730 15.19 -12.61 6.02
N ASP A 731 15.64 -13.34 7.04
CA ASP A 731 15.21 -13.11 8.42
C ASP A 731 15.73 -11.75 8.93
N TYR A 732 14.84 -10.78 9.06
CA TYR A 732 15.16 -9.42 9.47
C TYR A 732 15.62 -9.28 10.93
N TYR A 733 15.44 -10.32 11.75
CA TYR A 733 15.91 -10.36 13.13
C TYR A 733 17.26 -11.04 13.28
N LYS A 734 17.54 -12.07 12.48
CA LYS A 734 18.67 -13.00 12.68
C LYS A 734 19.72 -12.93 11.60
N ASP A 735 19.41 -12.42 10.41
CA ASP A 735 20.37 -12.34 9.32
C ASP A 735 21.18 -11.03 9.39
N PRO A 736 22.50 -11.09 9.67
CA PRO A 736 23.35 -9.90 9.72
C PRO A 736 23.49 -9.20 8.34
N HIS A 737 23.15 -9.90 7.26
CA HIS A 737 23.16 -9.34 5.91
C HIS A 737 21.83 -8.69 5.51
N TYR A 738 20.80 -8.76 6.35
CA TYR A 738 19.49 -8.20 6.04
C TYR A 738 19.59 -6.71 5.65
N VAL A 739 20.08 -5.89 6.57
CA VAL A 739 20.19 -4.43 6.38
C VAL A 739 21.34 -4.00 5.46
N THR A 740 22.30 -4.88 5.16
CA THR A 740 23.51 -4.53 4.38
C THR A 740 23.53 -5.09 2.96
N PHE A 741 22.65 -6.04 2.65
CA PHE A 741 22.58 -6.69 1.34
C PHE A 741 21.13 -6.91 0.88
N PHE A 742 20.31 -7.63 1.66
CA PHE A 742 18.97 -8.05 1.20
C PHE A 742 18.04 -6.87 0.95
N THR A 743 18.06 -5.84 1.80
CA THR A 743 17.21 -4.65 1.63
C THR A 743 17.86 -3.53 0.81
N GLN A 744 19.09 -3.73 0.32
CA GLN A 744 19.93 -2.69 -0.29
C GLN A 744 20.06 -2.91 -1.80
N ALA A 745 20.31 -1.84 -2.56
CA ALA A 745 20.39 -1.86 -4.03
C ALA A 745 21.30 -2.98 -4.60
N VAL A 746 22.36 -3.38 -3.89
CA VAL A 746 23.23 -4.50 -4.30
C VAL A 746 22.51 -5.85 -4.41
N GLY A 747 21.44 -6.05 -3.65
CA GLY A 747 20.63 -7.28 -3.67
C GLY A 747 19.60 -7.33 -4.80
N HIS A 748 19.51 -6.28 -5.64
CA HIS A 748 18.45 -6.11 -6.63
C HIS A 748 18.98 -5.85 -8.04
N ASN A 749 18.11 -6.03 -9.03
CA ASN A 749 18.45 -5.87 -10.45
C ASN A 749 18.45 -4.39 -10.86
N THR A 750 19.38 -3.62 -10.32
CA THR A 750 19.47 -2.16 -10.50
C THR A 750 20.91 -1.73 -10.83
N VAL A 751 21.19 -0.43 -10.81
CA VAL A 751 22.54 0.12 -11.04
C VAL A 751 23.13 0.65 -9.74
N LEU A 752 24.38 0.28 -9.43
CA LEU A 752 25.14 0.92 -8.35
C LEU A 752 25.97 2.07 -8.92
N VAL A 753 26.07 3.14 -8.12
CA VAL A 753 26.94 4.30 -8.38
C VAL A 753 28.18 4.18 -7.49
N ASP A 754 29.37 4.25 -8.09
CA ASP A 754 30.67 4.09 -7.44
C ASP A 754 30.79 2.82 -6.59
N GLY A 755 30.12 1.75 -7.02
CA GLY A 755 30.13 0.46 -6.32
C GLY A 755 29.53 0.53 -4.92
N ASN A 756 28.66 1.49 -4.63
CA ASN A 756 27.99 1.61 -3.33
C ASN A 756 26.74 0.71 -3.25
N PRO A 757 26.75 -0.36 -2.43
CA PRO A 757 25.56 -1.16 -2.16
C PRO A 757 24.29 -0.41 -1.76
N GLU A 758 24.42 0.77 -1.15
CA GLU A 758 23.31 1.63 -0.71
C GLU A 758 23.11 2.80 -1.68
N SER A 759 23.27 2.54 -2.99
CA SER A 759 23.12 3.57 -4.02
C SER A 759 21.72 4.20 -4.03
N GLN A 760 20.71 3.44 -3.61
CA GLN A 760 19.34 3.89 -3.44
C GLN A 760 18.98 4.08 -1.96
N VAL A 761 18.02 4.96 -1.70
CA VAL A 761 17.28 5.05 -0.42
C VAL A 761 15.83 4.63 -0.61
N LEU A 762 15.16 4.26 0.48
CA LEU A 762 13.72 4.03 0.42
C LEU A 762 12.98 5.31 -0.02
N PRO A 763 12.03 5.22 -0.96
CA PRO A 763 11.23 6.36 -1.40
C PRO A 763 10.32 6.89 -0.30
N ASP A 764 9.70 8.05 -0.53
CA ASP A 764 8.60 8.51 0.33
C ASP A 764 7.38 7.58 0.22
N THR A 765 6.65 7.43 1.31
CA THR A 765 5.29 6.88 1.32
C THR A 765 4.31 8.02 1.04
N PRO A 766 3.36 7.90 0.10
CA PRO A 766 2.46 8.98 -0.30
C PRO A 766 1.38 9.20 0.76
N GLN A 767 1.77 9.86 1.85
CA GLN A 767 0.93 10.17 3.01
C GLN A 767 0.58 11.65 3.09
N PHE A 768 1.48 12.52 2.64
CA PHE A 768 1.36 13.98 2.70
C PHE A 768 1.65 14.54 1.32
N ALA A 769 0.97 15.61 0.92
CA ALA A 769 1.10 16.15 -0.43
C ALA A 769 2.57 16.46 -0.77
N ALA A 770 3.25 17.15 0.14
CA ALA A 770 4.64 17.57 -0.04
C ALA A 770 5.71 16.46 0.10
N LEU A 771 5.36 15.27 0.59
CA LEU A 771 6.29 14.14 0.79
C LEU A 771 5.92 13.01 -0.20
N ASP A 772 6.02 13.31 -1.50
CA ASP A 772 5.65 12.46 -2.64
C ASP A 772 6.88 12.17 -3.53
N SER A 773 8.10 12.20 -2.98
CA SER A 773 9.32 11.98 -3.76
C SER A 773 9.64 10.49 -3.90
N TYR A 774 9.16 9.88 -4.99
CA TYR A 774 9.47 8.49 -5.34
C TYR A 774 9.61 8.27 -6.86
N PRO A 775 10.19 7.13 -7.30
CA PRO A 775 10.31 6.77 -8.71
C PRO A 775 8.95 6.57 -9.37
N LYS A 776 8.80 6.98 -10.62
CA LYS A 776 7.50 6.91 -11.33
C LYS A 776 7.63 6.13 -12.63
N ILE A 777 6.64 5.29 -12.92
CA ILE A 777 6.40 4.82 -14.29
C ILE A 777 5.97 6.03 -15.11
N THR A 778 6.73 6.38 -16.15
CA THR A 778 6.51 7.57 -16.97
C THR A 778 5.55 7.31 -18.12
N ASP A 779 5.59 6.09 -18.66
CA ASP A 779 4.81 5.66 -19.79
C ASP A 779 4.76 4.12 -19.83
N ALA A 780 3.72 3.58 -20.42
CA ALA A 780 3.62 2.16 -20.69
C ALA A 780 2.73 1.91 -21.91
N VAL A 781 2.83 0.72 -22.49
CA VAL A 781 1.81 0.16 -23.38
C VAL A 781 1.77 -1.33 -23.11
N THR A 782 0.57 -1.88 -22.95
CA THR A 782 0.38 -3.32 -22.71
C THR A 782 -0.55 -3.91 -23.77
N SER A 783 -0.26 -5.11 -24.27
CA SER A 783 -1.07 -5.78 -25.29
C SER A 783 -0.81 -7.28 -25.35
N GLU A 784 -1.61 -8.02 -26.11
CA GLU A 784 -1.40 -9.45 -26.35
C GLU A 784 -0.14 -9.77 -27.19
N PHE A 785 0.47 -8.79 -27.86
CA PHE A 785 1.56 -9.01 -28.83
C PHE A 785 2.84 -8.20 -28.55
N TYR A 786 2.78 -7.19 -27.67
CA TYR A 786 3.89 -6.30 -27.33
C TYR A 786 3.63 -5.59 -26.01
N ASP A 787 4.63 -5.50 -25.14
CA ASP A 787 4.58 -4.62 -23.96
C ASP A 787 5.79 -3.69 -23.90
N GLY A 788 5.61 -2.52 -23.28
CA GLY A 788 6.68 -1.61 -22.97
C GLY A 788 6.39 -0.80 -21.71
N VAL A 789 7.45 -0.49 -20.95
CA VAL A 789 7.39 0.38 -19.76
C VAL A 789 8.60 1.31 -19.71
N GLY A 790 8.38 2.57 -19.37
CA GLY A 790 9.41 3.56 -19.07
C GLY A 790 9.27 4.07 -17.64
N SER A 791 10.39 4.45 -17.03
CA SER A 791 10.44 4.94 -15.64
C SER A 791 11.50 6.03 -15.44
N ASP A 792 11.29 6.85 -14.41
CA ASP A 792 12.29 7.74 -13.84
C ASP A 792 12.61 7.28 -12.41
N LEU A 793 13.88 6.97 -12.17
CA LEU A 793 14.41 6.42 -10.92
C LEU A 793 15.26 7.44 -10.15
N THR A 794 15.42 8.66 -10.67
CA THR A 794 16.40 9.65 -10.20
C THR A 794 16.24 9.99 -8.71
N SER A 795 15.00 10.04 -8.21
CA SER A 795 14.66 10.51 -6.87
C SER A 795 15.28 9.70 -5.72
N VAL A 796 15.58 8.41 -5.93
CA VAL A 796 16.16 7.54 -4.89
C VAL A 796 17.67 7.49 -4.89
N TYR A 797 18.34 8.05 -5.89
CA TYR A 797 19.82 8.03 -6.00
C TYR A 797 20.51 9.14 -5.21
N GLN A 798 19.88 9.65 -4.15
CA GLN A 798 20.46 10.56 -3.17
C GLN A 798 21.12 11.80 -3.80
N ASN A 799 20.53 12.33 -4.88
CA ASN A 799 21.05 13.47 -5.64
C ASN A 799 22.41 13.23 -6.33
N ARG A 800 22.91 11.97 -6.39
CA ARG A 800 24.13 11.59 -7.14
C ARG A 800 23.91 11.59 -8.66
N LEU A 801 22.66 11.39 -9.08
CA LEU A 801 22.27 11.39 -10.48
C LEU A 801 21.33 12.56 -10.75
N ARG A 802 21.55 13.23 -11.89
CA ARG A 802 20.63 14.23 -12.44
C ARG A 802 19.54 13.57 -13.27
N ARG A 803 19.85 12.39 -13.80
CA ARG A 803 18.95 11.58 -14.62
C ARG A 803 19.25 10.11 -14.40
N TYR A 804 18.20 9.33 -14.19
CA TYR A 804 18.22 7.90 -14.41
C TYR A 804 16.85 7.46 -14.91
N THR A 805 16.75 7.14 -16.20
CA THR A 805 15.58 6.46 -16.74
C THR A 805 15.88 5.02 -17.10
N ARG A 806 14.96 4.11 -16.79
CA ARG A 806 14.97 2.72 -17.25
C ARG A 806 13.78 2.46 -18.15
N ARG A 807 14.03 1.81 -19.28
CA ARG A 807 13.03 1.42 -20.27
C ARG A 807 13.13 -0.07 -20.54
N VAL A 808 12.00 -0.76 -20.56
CA VAL A 808 11.92 -2.19 -20.88
C VAL A 808 10.90 -2.39 -22.00
N VAL A 809 11.31 -3.14 -23.02
CA VAL A 809 10.45 -3.59 -24.12
C VAL A 809 10.37 -5.11 -24.09
N PHE A 810 9.17 -5.67 -24.20
CA PHE A 810 8.94 -7.09 -24.38
C PHE A 810 8.35 -7.34 -25.78
N VAL A 811 9.17 -7.90 -26.67
CA VAL A 811 8.70 -8.39 -27.98
C VAL A 811 8.18 -9.80 -27.79
N LYS A 812 6.86 -9.96 -27.68
CA LYS A 812 6.24 -11.22 -27.25
C LYS A 812 6.34 -12.32 -28.31
N PRO A 813 6.51 -13.59 -27.91
CA PRO A 813 6.90 -14.08 -26.57
C PRO A 813 8.44 -14.23 -26.43
N TYR A 814 9.23 -13.51 -27.22
CA TYR A 814 10.60 -13.91 -27.57
C TYR A 814 11.68 -13.37 -26.63
N TYR A 815 11.70 -12.06 -26.37
CA TYR A 815 12.81 -11.45 -25.63
C TYR A 815 12.44 -10.08 -25.04
N PHE A 816 13.20 -9.69 -24.01
CA PHE A 816 13.13 -8.37 -23.40
C PHE A 816 14.38 -7.56 -23.71
N ILE A 817 14.24 -6.26 -23.93
CA ILE A 817 15.36 -5.32 -24.01
C ILE A 817 15.25 -4.34 -22.86
N VAL A 818 16.31 -4.22 -22.06
CA VAL A 818 16.43 -3.26 -20.97
C VAL A 818 17.41 -2.18 -21.40
N PHE A 819 16.96 -0.93 -21.29
CA PHE A 819 17.75 0.25 -21.62
C PHE A 819 17.79 1.21 -20.43
N ASP A 820 18.98 1.54 -19.96
CA ASP A 820 19.22 2.56 -18.94
C ASP A 820 19.98 3.75 -19.51
N ASP A 821 19.55 4.95 -19.14
CA ASP A 821 20.19 6.23 -19.50
C ASP A 821 20.44 7.04 -18.22
N LEU A 822 21.72 7.15 -17.84
CA LEU A 822 22.16 7.76 -16.60
C LEU A 822 23.00 9.01 -16.87
N THR A 823 22.86 10.03 -16.02
CA THR A 823 23.74 11.20 -16.00
C THR A 823 24.02 11.61 -14.55
N THR A 824 25.30 11.78 -14.22
CA THR A 824 25.73 12.22 -12.87
C THR A 824 25.27 13.64 -12.58
N ASN A 825 25.12 13.94 -11.30
CA ASN A 825 24.93 15.30 -10.80
C ASN A 825 26.23 15.80 -10.16
N GLY A 826 27.18 16.24 -11.00
CA GLY A 826 28.50 16.68 -10.56
C GLY A 826 29.61 15.85 -11.20
N GLU A 827 30.47 15.26 -10.38
CA GLU A 827 31.66 14.54 -10.85
C GLU A 827 31.34 13.23 -11.59
N PRO A 828 32.25 12.75 -12.46
CA PRO A 828 32.14 11.43 -13.08
C PRO A 828 32.08 10.29 -12.03
N ALA A 829 31.27 9.27 -12.30
CA ALA A 829 31.11 8.10 -11.43
C ALA A 829 31.28 6.78 -12.18
N GLY A 830 31.66 5.71 -11.48
CA GLY A 830 31.61 4.35 -12.00
C GLY A 830 30.20 3.78 -11.86
N PHE A 831 29.76 2.99 -12.83
CA PHE A 831 28.43 2.36 -12.80
C PHE A 831 28.54 0.85 -12.89
N ALA A 832 27.74 0.14 -12.10
CA ALA A 832 27.64 -1.32 -12.10
C ALA A 832 26.18 -1.73 -12.29
N TRP A 833 25.85 -2.32 -13.45
CA TRP A 833 24.52 -2.85 -13.73
C TRP A 833 24.42 -4.31 -13.25
N LEU A 834 23.43 -4.60 -12.40
CA LEU A 834 23.30 -5.88 -11.72
C LEU A 834 22.15 -6.72 -12.28
N LEU A 835 22.37 -8.05 -12.37
CA LEU A 835 21.33 -9.03 -12.69
C LEU A 835 21.51 -10.32 -11.89
N HIS A 836 20.57 -10.61 -11.00
CA HIS A 836 20.58 -11.76 -10.12
C HIS A 836 20.00 -13.00 -10.80
N LEU A 837 20.67 -14.12 -10.59
CA LEU A 837 20.38 -15.43 -11.16
C LEU A 837 20.32 -16.47 -10.03
N PRO A 838 19.42 -17.48 -10.10
CA PRO A 838 19.15 -18.36 -8.97
C PRO A 838 20.32 -19.21 -8.50
N ASP A 839 21.22 -19.60 -9.40
CA ASP A 839 22.28 -20.58 -9.12
C ASP A 839 23.54 -20.32 -9.94
N ARG A 840 24.65 -20.05 -9.25
CA ARG A 840 25.97 -19.83 -9.82
C ARG A 840 26.45 -20.98 -10.69
N ALA A 841 26.20 -22.23 -10.28
CA ALA A 841 26.73 -23.41 -10.97
C ALA A 841 26.17 -23.57 -12.38
N ARG A 842 25.04 -22.91 -12.66
CA ARG A 842 24.32 -22.94 -13.93
C ARG A 842 24.67 -21.78 -14.86
N ILE A 843 25.62 -20.93 -14.48
CA ILE A 843 26.04 -19.75 -15.27
C ILE A 843 27.26 -20.09 -16.12
N THR A 844 27.16 -19.87 -17.42
CA THR A 844 28.30 -19.85 -18.35
C THR A 844 28.51 -18.43 -18.85
N ASN A 845 29.61 -17.80 -18.44
CA ASN A 845 29.94 -16.43 -18.82
C ASN A 845 30.93 -16.41 -20.00
N ALA A 846 30.57 -15.72 -21.08
CA ALA A 846 31.46 -15.39 -22.19
C ALA A 846 31.44 -13.86 -22.43
N PRO A 847 32.45 -13.29 -23.12
CA PRO A 847 32.46 -11.86 -23.42
C PRO A 847 31.15 -11.40 -24.08
N ALA A 848 30.49 -10.41 -23.46
CA ALA A 848 29.22 -9.82 -23.87
C ALA A 848 27.98 -10.76 -23.93
N LEU A 849 28.13 -12.07 -23.68
CA LEU A 849 27.02 -13.04 -23.70
C LEU A 849 27.16 -14.04 -22.55
N THR A 850 26.22 -13.99 -21.61
CA THR A 850 26.10 -14.96 -20.52
C THR A 850 24.89 -15.86 -20.74
N LEU A 851 25.02 -17.12 -20.37
CA LEU A 851 23.93 -18.08 -20.33
C LEU A 851 23.66 -18.55 -18.91
N TYR A 852 22.39 -18.62 -18.54
CA TYR A 852 21.90 -19.34 -17.37
C TYR A 852 21.04 -20.52 -17.83
N LYS A 853 21.31 -21.71 -17.31
CA LYS A 853 20.64 -22.96 -17.69
C LYS A 853 19.81 -23.54 -16.54
N GLY A 854 18.51 -23.32 -16.56
CA GLY A 854 17.51 -24.00 -15.72
C GLY A 854 17.30 -25.46 -16.13
N ASP A 855 16.35 -26.16 -15.50
CA ASP A 855 16.06 -27.55 -15.84
C ASP A 855 15.13 -27.67 -17.06
N LYS A 856 14.29 -26.66 -17.30
CA LYS A 856 13.29 -26.58 -18.40
C LYS A 856 13.46 -25.34 -19.27
N ALA A 857 14.24 -24.37 -18.80
CA ALA A 857 14.40 -23.07 -19.44
C ALA A 857 15.86 -22.62 -19.43
N SER A 858 16.22 -21.79 -20.41
CA SER A 858 17.52 -21.14 -20.52
C SER A 858 17.32 -19.65 -20.73
N LEU A 859 18.23 -18.84 -20.19
CA LEU A 859 18.27 -17.39 -20.37
C LEU A 859 19.61 -17.00 -20.99
N ALA A 860 19.58 -16.34 -22.15
CA ALA A 860 20.74 -15.64 -22.67
C ALA A 860 20.66 -14.15 -22.31
N VAL A 861 21.76 -13.63 -21.75
CA VAL A 861 21.93 -12.22 -21.38
C VAL A 861 23.02 -11.64 -22.26
N ARG A 862 22.65 -10.72 -23.15
CA ARG A 862 23.60 -10.06 -24.07
C ARG A 862 23.68 -8.57 -23.78
N ALA A 863 24.87 -8.11 -23.41
CA ALA A 863 25.15 -6.68 -23.21
C ALA A 863 25.74 -6.07 -24.50
N PHE A 864 25.24 -4.91 -24.90
CA PHE A 864 25.71 -4.16 -26.08
C PHE A 864 26.37 -2.85 -25.70
N ALA A 865 25.83 -2.13 -24.72
CA ALA A 865 26.40 -0.90 -24.21
C ALA A 865 26.58 -0.98 -22.68
N PRO A 866 27.65 -0.38 -22.13
CA PRO A 866 28.78 0.21 -22.86
C PRO A 866 29.73 -0.87 -23.42
N ASN A 867 30.35 -0.60 -24.58
CA ASN A 867 31.17 -1.59 -25.31
C ASN A 867 32.47 -2.00 -24.59
N ASP A 868 32.96 -1.15 -23.69
CA ASP A 868 34.14 -1.39 -22.86
C ASP A 868 33.80 -2.00 -21.49
N ALA A 869 32.51 -2.29 -21.24
CA ALA A 869 32.07 -2.80 -19.96
C ALA A 869 32.60 -4.21 -19.68
N LYS A 870 32.95 -4.45 -18.42
CA LYS A 870 33.40 -5.76 -17.95
C LYS A 870 32.25 -6.46 -17.23
N MET A 871 31.83 -7.62 -17.76
CA MET A 871 30.86 -8.48 -17.09
C MET A 871 31.56 -9.53 -16.23
N SER A 872 31.22 -9.57 -14.95
CA SER A 872 31.70 -10.57 -13.99
C SER A 872 30.55 -11.30 -13.30
N VAL A 873 30.81 -12.49 -12.75
CA VAL A 873 29.83 -13.27 -11.98
C VAL A 873 30.22 -13.27 -10.51
N GLN A 874 29.42 -12.61 -9.69
CA GLN A 874 29.61 -12.48 -8.25
C GLN A 874 28.72 -13.46 -7.49
N ASN A 875 29.12 -13.81 -6.26
CA ASN A 875 28.26 -14.59 -5.37
C ASN A 875 27.24 -13.67 -4.72
N GLY A 876 25.98 -14.08 -4.74
CA GLY A 876 24.95 -13.55 -3.86
C GLY A 876 25.07 -14.10 -2.44
N ARG A 877 24.10 -13.74 -1.59
CA ARG A 877 24.01 -14.22 -0.22
C ARG A 877 22.97 -15.33 -0.12
N ILE A 878 23.32 -16.40 0.60
CA ILE A 878 22.35 -17.41 1.02
C ILE A 878 21.63 -16.84 2.24
N SER A 879 20.29 -16.79 2.20
CA SER A 879 19.50 -16.26 3.29
C SER A 879 19.56 -17.17 4.52
N TYR A 880 19.58 -16.57 5.71
CA TYR A 880 19.59 -17.28 7.00
C TYR A 880 18.58 -18.46 7.09
N PRO A 881 17.31 -18.32 6.65
CA PRO A 881 16.31 -19.39 6.67
C PRO A 881 16.71 -20.69 5.97
N VAL A 882 17.59 -20.62 4.96
CA VAL A 882 18.04 -21.79 4.20
C VAL A 882 18.79 -22.79 5.09
N PHE A 883 19.48 -22.33 6.14
CA PHE A 883 20.34 -23.17 6.98
C PHE A 883 20.05 -23.08 8.49
N SER A 884 19.01 -22.33 8.91
CA SER A 884 18.78 -22.01 10.32
C SER A 884 18.16 -23.12 11.17
N THR A 885 17.37 -24.02 10.59
CA THR A 885 16.56 -25.00 11.37
C THR A 885 17.12 -26.41 11.36
N ARG A 886 17.79 -26.81 10.27
CA ARG A 886 18.46 -28.11 10.11
C ARG A 886 19.39 -28.06 8.91
N THR A 887 20.38 -28.94 8.86
CA THR A 887 21.18 -29.15 7.65
C THR A 887 20.23 -29.49 6.49
N PRO A 888 20.27 -28.73 5.39
CA PRO A 888 19.48 -29.03 4.20
C PRO A 888 19.72 -30.46 3.72
N GLN A 889 18.68 -31.13 3.23
CA GLN A 889 18.80 -32.48 2.66
C GLN A 889 19.64 -32.49 1.38
N GLU A 890 19.63 -31.38 0.64
CA GLU A 890 20.40 -31.15 -0.57
C GLU A 890 21.18 -29.85 -0.43
N VAL A 891 22.33 -29.76 -1.10
CA VAL A 891 23.11 -28.51 -1.12
C VAL A 891 22.27 -27.44 -1.81
N PRO A 892 21.92 -26.33 -1.13
CA PRO A 892 21.13 -25.28 -1.74
C PRO A 892 21.92 -24.64 -2.90
N PRO A 893 21.24 -24.17 -3.96
CA PRO A 893 21.90 -23.43 -5.03
C PRO A 893 22.58 -22.20 -4.44
N GLN A 894 23.79 -21.89 -4.91
CA GLN A 894 24.50 -20.67 -4.52
C GLN A 894 23.97 -19.51 -5.37
N PRO A 895 23.24 -18.53 -4.81
CA PRO A 895 22.78 -17.40 -5.60
C PRO A 895 23.97 -16.63 -6.19
N ALA A 896 23.78 -16.04 -7.36
CA ALA A 896 24.80 -15.23 -8.03
C ALA A 896 24.18 -14.03 -8.72
N PHE A 897 25.01 -13.05 -9.06
CA PHE A 897 24.59 -11.95 -9.91
C PHE A 897 25.66 -11.61 -10.93
N LEU A 898 25.22 -11.16 -12.10
CA LEU A 898 26.06 -10.55 -13.10
C LEU A 898 26.29 -9.10 -12.70
N ASP A 899 27.54 -8.67 -12.81
CA ASP A 899 27.99 -7.31 -12.52
C ASP A 899 28.69 -6.76 -13.76
N LEU A 900 27.99 -5.89 -14.49
CA LEU A 900 28.43 -5.24 -15.71
C LEU A 900 28.90 -3.81 -15.39
N GLN A 901 30.22 -3.63 -15.30
CA GLN A 901 30.83 -2.38 -14.84
C GLN A 901 31.36 -1.54 -16.00
N THR A 902 31.20 -0.21 -15.91
CA THR A 902 31.91 0.72 -16.79
C THR A 902 33.43 0.62 -16.56
N ALA A 903 34.23 0.70 -17.63
CA ALA A 903 35.68 0.58 -17.50
C ALA A 903 36.32 1.79 -16.79
N GLN A 904 35.68 2.96 -16.90
CA GLN A 904 36.12 4.20 -16.29
C GLN A 904 34.93 4.94 -15.67
N LYS A 905 35.23 5.94 -14.83
CA LYS A 905 34.22 6.88 -14.33
C LYS A 905 33.77 7.80 -15.46
N THR A 906 32.46 8.01 -15.61
CA THR A 906 31.89 8.84 -16.68
C THR A 906 30.80 9.76 -16.13
N ASN A 907 30.50 10.85 -16.85
CA ASN A 907 29.38 11.75 -16.52
C ASN A 907 28.03 11.22 -17.03
N ALA A 908 28.05 10.31 -18.00
CA ALA A 908 26.86 9.66 -18.52
C ALA A 908 27.19 8.22 -18.91
N ALA A 909 26.22 7.33 -18.73
CA ALA A 909 26.35 5.92 -19.09
C ALA A 909 25.03 5.43 -19.68
N GLN A 910 25.16 4.55 -20.68
CA GLN A 910 24.04 3.83 -21.27
C GLN A 910 24.27 2.34 -21.09
N PHE A 911 23.28 1.64 -20.55
CA PHE A 911 23.27 0.18 -20.57
C PHE A 911 22.19 -0.30 -21.54
N LEU A 912 22.58 -1.15 -22.49
CA LEU A 912 21.65 -1.80 -23.42
C LEU A 912 21.84 -3.31 -23.32
N VAL A 913 20.84 -4.00 -22.76
CA VAL A 913 20.91 -5.43 -22.45
C VAL A 913 19.70 -6.17 -23.02
N ALA A 914 19.94 -7.25 -23.77
CA ALA A 914 18.92 -8.17 -24.21
C ALA A 914 18.83 -9.39 -23.28
N LEU A 915 17.61 -9.79 -22.94
CA LEU A 915 17.27 -10.94 -22.12
C LEU A 915 16.42 -11.88 -22.98
N VAL A 916 16.96 -13.05 -23.31
CA VAL A 916 16.34 -14.00 -24.25
C VAL A 916 16.04 -15.32 -23.52
N PRO A 917 14.83 -15.48 -22.96
CA PRO A 917 14.38 -16.75 -22.42
C PRO A 917 14.02 -17.72 -23.56
N ALA A 918 14.40 -18.99 -23.44
CA ALA A 918 13.98 -20.06 -24.35
C ALA A 918 13.91 -21.40 -23.62
N ARG A 919 13.33 -22.42 -24.24
CA ARG A 919 13.32 -23.79 -23.70
C ARG A 919 14.66 -24.52 -23.78
N THR A 920 15.61 -24.00 -24.57
CA THR A 920 16.93 -24.63 -24.76
C THR A 920 18.03 -23.58 -24.83
N ASP A 921 19.24 -23.97 -24.43
CA ASP A 921 20.44 -23.13 -24.49
C ASP A 921 20.71 -22.66 -25.92
N ASP A 922 20.57 -23.57 -26.89
CA ASP A 922 20.86 -23.28 -28.30
C ASP A 922 19.88 -22.27 -28.88
N ALA A 923 18.59 -22.36 -28.54
CA ALA A 923 17.59 -21.40 -29.00
C ALA A 923 17.83 -20.00 -28.38
N ALA A 924 18.08 -19.94 -27.07
CA ALA A 924 18.38 -18.67 -26.38
C ALA A 924 19.65 -18.02 -26.97
N ARG A 925 20.72 -18.83 -27.11
CA ARG A 925 22.00 -18.37 -27.67
C ARG A 925 21.86 -17.92 -29.12
N ALA A 926 21.22 -18.72 -29.98
CA ALA A 926 21.09 -18.40 -31.40
C ALA A 926 20.38 -17.06 -31.63
N LEU A 927 19.27 -16.83 -30.93
CA LEU A 927 18.53 -15.57 -31.02
C LEU A 927 19.35 -14.41 -30.45
N ALA A 928 19.93 -14.56 -29.26
CA ALA A 928 20.77 -13.53 -28.66
C ALA A 928 21.96 -13.16 -29.55
N SER A 929 22.67 -14.14 -30.13
CA SER A 929 23.81 -13.94 -31.03
C SER A 929 23.43 -13.30 -32.36
N GLY A 930 22.20 -13.49 -32.84
CA GLY A 930 21.67 -12.88 -34.06
C GLY A 930 21.34 -11.39 -33.95
N MET A 931 21.40 -10.81 -32.74
CA MET A 931 21.13 -9.39 -32.50
C MET A 931 22.34 -8.51 -32.81
N THR A 932 22.11 -7.28 -33.27
CA THR A 932 23.17 -6.31 -33.58
C THR A 932 22.83 -4.93 -33.00
N GLU A 933 23.78 -4.32 -32.29
CA GLU A 933 23.64 -2.95 -31.75
C GLU A 933 23.46 -1.93 -32.88
N ILE A 934 22.63 -0.93 -32.61
CA ILE A 934 22.50 0.28 -33.40
C ILE A 934 22.77 1.46 -32.46
N LYS A 935 23.68 2.34 -32.86
CA LYS A 935 23.99 3.56 -32.11
C LYS A 935 24.10 4.75 -33.06
N THR A 936 23.36 5.81 -32.77
CA THR A 936 23.41 7.10 -33.45
C THR A 936 23.54 8.23 -32.42
N GLY A 937 23.45 9.49 -32.86
CA GLY A 937 23.48 10.64 -31.95
C GLY A 937 22.26 10.74 -31.04
N ASP A 938 21.07 10.35 -31.53
CA ASP A 938 19.79 10.51 -30.83
C ASP A 938 19.21 9.21 -30.30
N PHE A 939 19.65 8.06 -30.84
CA PHE A 939 19.11 6.76 -30.51
C PHE A 939 20.19 5.72 -30.26
N VAL A 940 19.88 4.78 -29.38
CA VAL A 940 20.59 3.52 -29.20
C VAL A 940 19.57 2.38 -29.19
N GLY A 941 19.94 1.21 -29.68
CA GLY A 941 18.99 0.12 -29.84
C GLY A 941 19.63 -1.10 -30.49
N LEU A 942 18.79 -1.95 -31.07
CA LEU A 942 19.25 -3.15 -31.76
C LEU A 942 18.32 -3.60 -32.87
N ARG A 943 18.88 -4.39 -33.77
CA ARG A 943 18.15 -5.20 -34.75
C ARG A 943 18.21 -6.66 -34.31
N ALA A 944 17.07 -7.34 -34.26
CA ALA A 944 16.97 -8.77 -34.00
C ALA A 944 16.36 -9.47 -35.22
N ARG A 945 16.85 -10.67 -35.56
CA ARG A 945 16.28 -11.51 -36.62
C ARG A 945 15.66 -12.76 -36.00
N ARG A 946 14.39 -13.02 -36.33
CA ARG A 946 13.62 -14.18 -35.86
C ARG A 946 12.95 -14.87 -37.05
N GLY A 947 13.62 -15.88 -37.60
CA GLY A 947 13.15 -16.53 -38.82
C GLY A 947 13.09 -15.54 -40.00
N GLU A 948 11.91 -15.31 -40.55
CA GLU A 948 11.69 -14.34 -41.63
C GLU A 948 11.42 -12.91 -41.14
N GLU A 949 11.19 -12.72 -39.84
CA GLU A 949 10.93 -11.41 -39.24
C GLU A 949 12.22 -10.72 -38.80
N SER A 950 12.24 -9.40 -38.91
CA SER A 950 13.28 -8.54 -38.34
C SER A 950 12.62 -7.47 -37.47
N ASP A 951 13.09 -7.40 -36.23
CA ASP A 951 12.70 -6.38 -35.27
C ASP A 951 13.77 -5.29 -35.23
N LEU A 952 13.34 -4.04 -35.16
CA LEU A 952 14.17 -2.85 -34.91
C LEU A 952 13.63 -2.18 -33.65
N VAL A 953 14.38 -2.27 -32.55
CA VAL A 953 14.00 -1.71 -31.23
C VAL A 953 14.96 -0.57 -30.90
N MET A 954 14.43 0.62 -30.66
CA MET A 954 15.21 1.85 -30.55
C MET A 954 14.76 2.68 -29.35
N PHE A 955 15.73 3.23 -28.63
CA PHE A 955 15.54 4.03 -27.43
C PHE A 955 16.20 5.40 -27.59
N ARG A 956 15.49 6.44 -27.14
CA ARG A 956 16.01 7.81 -27.10
C ARG A 956 17.15 7.90 -26.08
N THR A 957 18.25 8.54 -26.47
CA THR A 957 19.33 8.90 -25.54
C THR A 957 19.21 10.35 -25.08
N GLY A 958 19.42 10.61 -23.79
CA GLY A 958 19.36 11.95 -23.24
C GLY A 958 17.94 12.48 -23.04
N ALA A 959 17.83 13.79 -22.79
CA ALA A 959 16.58 14.44 -22.40
C ALA A 959 15.83 15.13 -23.56
N SER A 960 16.40 15.16 -24.78
CA SER A 960 15.74 15.83 -25.92
C SER A 960 14.44 15.12 -26.30
N LYS A 961 13.42 15.93 -26.59
CA LYS A 961 12.11 15.50 -27.11
C LYS A 961 11.88 15.94 -28.55
N ASP A 962 12.93 16.42 -29.21
CA ASP A 962 12.84 16.86 -30.60
C ASP A 962 12.67 15.67 -31.54
N LEU A 963 12.09 15.93 -32.72
CA LEU A 963 12.01 14.94 -33.79
C LEU A 963 13.42 14.55 -34.23
N ALA A 964 13.80 13.29 -33.99
CA ALA A 964 15.02 12.71 -34.55
C ALA A 964 14.71 11.78 -35.70
N SER A 965 15.72 11.52 -36.52
CA SER A 965 15.62 10.63 -37.67
C SER A 965 16.59 9.46 -37.55
N TYR A 966 16.17 8.30 -38.01
CA TYR A 966 17.03 7.13 -38.20
C TYR A 966 16.59 6.41 -39.48
N GLU A 967 17.50 6.29 -40.45
CA GLU A 967 17.16 5.80 -41.80
C GLU A 967 15.94 6.54 -42.36
N SER A 968 14.85 5.82 -42.69
CA SER A 968 13.59 6.40 -43.17
C SER A 968 12.64 6.88 -42.06
N TRP A 969 12.96 6.61 -40.79
CA TRP A 969 12.08 6.84 -39.64
C TRP A 969 12.30 8.23 -39.05
N LYS A 970 11.21 8.89 -38.65
CA LYS A 970 11.25 10.18 -37.96
C LYS A 970 10.25 10.20 -36.81
N THR A 971 10.73 10.51 -35.60
CA THR A 971 9.90 10.45 -34.39
C THR A 971 10.46 11.25 -33.22
N ASP A 972 9.57 11.64 -32.30
CA ASP A 972 9.86 12.19 -30.97
C ASP A 972 9.73 11.13 -29.86
N ALA A 973 9.41 9.88 -30.21
CA ALA A 973 9.23 8.79 -29.27
C ALA A 973 10.47 8.59 -28.38
N ASP A 974 10.22 8.24 -27.12
CA ASP A 974 11.27 7.81 -26.20
C ASP A 974 11.70 6.37 -26.45
N THR A 975 10.78 5.54 -26.96
CA THR A 975 11.05 4.17 -27.39
C THR A 975 10.19 3.89 -28.60
N TRP A 976 10.73 3.19 -29.58
CA TRP A 976 9.96 2.70 -30.70
C TRP A 976 10.48 1.34 -31.19
N THR A 977 9.55 0.51 -31.63
CA THR A 977 9.82 -0.81 -32.18
C THR A 977 9.12 -0.96 -33.51
N VAL A 978 9.78 -1.60 -34.49
CA VAL A 978 9.16 -2.02 -35.75
C VAL A 978 9.50 -3.48 -36.01
N THR A 979 8.50 -4.28 -36.33
CA THR A 979 8.66 -5.66 -36.82
C THR A 979 8.22 -5.72 -38.27
N GLN A 980 9.06 -6.29 -39.12
CA GLN A 980 8.82 -6.43 -40.57
C GLN A 980 9.29 -7.77 -41.10
N ASP A 981 8.65 -8.25 -42.16
CA ASP A 981 9.08 -9.41 -42.97
C ASP A 981 9.20 -9.02 -44.46
N LYS A 982 9.37 -10.01 -45.35
CA LYS A 982 9.40 -9.77 -46.81
C LYS A 982 8.10 -9.17 -47.35
N GLY A 983 6.98 -9.36 -46.66
CA GLY A 983 5.64 -8.86 -47.02
C GLY A 983 5.36 -7.45 -46.50
N GLY A 984 6.22 -6.89 -45.65
CA GLY A 984 6.14 -5.51 -45.15
C GLY A 984 6.09 -5.42 -43.62
N MET A 985 5.62 -4.28 -43.12
CA MET A 985 5.51 -4.02 -41.68
C MET A 985 4.36 -4.85 -41.07
N LYS A 986 4.68 -5.60 -40.01
CA LYS A 986 3.71 -6.39 -39.24
C LYS A 986 3.26 -5.67 -37.97
N LEU A 987 4.20 -4.98 -37.34
CA LEU A 987 3.95 -4.29 -36.09
C LEU A 987 4.80 -3.03 -36.01
N PHE A 988 4.26 -2.00 -35.38
CA PHE A 988 5.10 -0.97 -34.77
C PHE A 988 4.56 -0.61 -33.39
N ALA A 989 5.45 -0.17 -32.52
CA ALA A 989 5.10 0.37 -31.23
C ALA A 989 5.89 1.65 -30.97
N VAL A 990 5.28 2.58 -30.23
CA VAL A 990 5.89 3.83 -29.80
C VAL A 990 5.51 4.07 -28.35
N GLN A 991 6.43 4.68 -27.59
CA GLN A 991 6.19 5.07 -26.21
C GLN A 991 6.46 6.55 -26.02
N ASN A 992 5.53 7.22 -25.31
CA ASN A 992 5.59 8.64 -25.00
C ASN A 992 5.85 9.53 -26.23
N ALA A 993 5.14 9.27 -27.32
CA ALA A 993 5.35 9.90 -28.63
C ALA A 993 4.19 10.81 -29.02
N ARG A 994 4.44 11.83 -29.84
CA ARG A 994 3.40 12.60 -30.54
C ARG A 994 3.41 12.37 -32.04
N SER A 995 4.51 11.85 -32.58
CA SER A 995 4.68 11.64 -34.02
C SER A 995 5.59 10.46 -34.32
N PHE A 996 5.15 9.61 -35.24
CA PHE A 996 5.96 8.53 -35.80
C PHE A 996 5.64 8.39 -37.28
N ALA A 997 6.66 8.58 -38.11
CA ALA A 997 6.53 8.60 -39.56
C ALA A 997 7.67 7.81 -40.23
N GLN A 998 7.36 7.26 -41.41
CA GLN A 998 8.32 6.59 -42.28
C GLN A 998 8.27 7.19 -43.68
N THR A 999 9.39 7.69 -44.19
CA THR A 999 9.49 8.30 -45.54
C THR A 999 8.42 9.38 -45.78
N GLY A 1000 8.17 10.20 -44.75
CA GLY A 1000 7.15 11.26 -44.78
C GLY A 1000 5.70 10.80 -44.59
N ARG A 1001 5.42 9.49 -44.58
CA ARG A 1001 4.09 8.94 -44.26
C ARG A 1001 3.90 8.90 -42.75
N VAL A 1002 2.84 9.55 -42.25
CA VAL A 1002 2.44 9.48 -40.85
C VAL A 1002 1.86 8.09 -40.57
N LEU A 1003 2.47 7.38 -39.62
CA LEU A 1003 1.98 6.08 -39.14
C LEU A 1003 1.21 6.24 -37.83
N PHE A 1004 1.68 7.16 -36.98
CA PHE A 1004 1.05 7.54 -35.74
C PHE A 1004 1.24 9.03 -35.49
N ALA A 1005 0.19 9.69 -34.99
CA ALA A 1005 0.31 11.01 -34.39
C ALA A 1005 -0.71 11.19 -33.26
N SER A 1006 -0.41 12.05 -32.30
CA SER A 1006 -1.32 12.37 -31.20
C SER A 1006 -1.19 13.82 -30.72
N GLU A 1007 -2.28 14.37 -30.20
CA GLU A 1007 -2.33 15.75 -29.70
C GLU A 1007 -1.57 15.93 -28.37
N THR A 1008 -1.40 14.86 -27.60
CA THR A 1008 -0.61 14.76 -26.37
C THR A 1008 0.29 13.53 -26.45
N PRO A 1009 1.41 13.46 -25.70
CA PRO A 1009 2.28 12.28 -25.74
C PRO A 1009 1.48 11.04 -25.35
N ALA A 1010 1.58 10.00 -26.17
CA ALA A 1010 0.89 8.75 -25.97
C ALA A 1010 1.78 7.57 -26.37
N SER A 1011 1.50 6.41 -25.80
CA SER A 1011 2.12 5.15 -26.16
C SER A 1011 1.11 4.32 -26.94
N ALA A 1012 1.57 3.60 -27.97
CA ALA A 1012 0.72 2.72 -28.74
C ALA A 1012 1.52 1.54 -29.31
N ALA A 1013 0.89 0.37 -29.40
CA ALA A 1013 1.42 -0.80 -30.09
C ALA A 1013 0.36 -1.26 -31.11
N ILE A 1014 0.75 -1.37 -32.38
CA ILE A 1014 -0.14 -1.60 -33.52
C ILE A 1014 0.31 -2.89 -34.20
N SER A 1015 -0.60 -3.86 -34.32
CA SER A 1015 -0.39 -5.11 -35.06
C SER A 1015 -1.30 -5.17 -36.30
N TYR A 1016 -0.70 -5.43 -37.47
CA TYR A 1016 -1.39 -5.55 -38.74
C TYR A 1016 -1.67 -7.02 -39.06
N ASN A 1017 -2.95 -7.41 -39.01
CA ASN A 1017 -3.42 -8.72 -39.41
C ASN A 1017 -4.08 -8.66 -40.80
N ALA A 1018 -4.41 -9.82 -41.37
CA ALA A 1018 -5.00 -9.91 -42.71
C ALA A 1018 -6.27 -9.06 -42.88
N ASN A 1019 -7.20 -9.12 -41.91
CA ASN A 1019 -8.50 -8.45 -41.99
C ASN A 1019 -8.75 -7.47 -40.83
N SER A 1020 -7.75 -7.21 -39.99
CA SER A 1020 -7.88 -6.30 -38.86
C SER A 1020 -6.56 -5.68 -38.43
N ILE A 1021 -6.63 -4.50 -37.82
CA ILE A 1021 -5.52 -3.89 -37.11
C ILE A 1021 -5.91 -3.84 -35.63
N ASP A 1022 -5.11 -4.47 -34.80
CA ASP A 1022 -5.27 -4.43 -33.34
C ASP A 1022 -4.31 -3.37 -32.80
N VAL A 1023 -4.82 -2.48 -31.93
CA VAL A 1023 -4.04 -1.38 -31.36
C VAL A 1023 -4.23 -1.38 -29.86
N ALA A 1024 -3.14 -1.48 -29.12
CA ALA A 1024 -3.12 -1.08 -27.71
C ALA A 1024 -2.63 0.36 -27.61
N SER A 1025 -3.21 1.12 -26.69
CA SER A 1025 -2.84 2.52 -26.49
C SER A 1025 -2.91 2.92 -25.04
N TYR A 1026 -2.06 3.87 -24.65
CA TYR A 1026 -2.09 4.54 -23.35
C TYR A 1026 -1.80 6.02 -23.51
N ALA A 1027 -2.60 6.86 -22.85
CA ALA A 1027 -2.32 8.28 -22.73
C ALA A 1027 -2.69 8.75 -21.31
N ALA A 1028 -1.81 9.53 -20.68
CA ALA A 1028 -2.08 10.09 -19.34
C ALA A 1028 -3.23 11.11 -19.33
N THR A 1029 -3.52 11.70 -20.49
CA THR A 1029 -4.63 12.63 -20.70
C THR A 1029 -5.42 12.23 -21.94
N ALA A 1030 -6.71 12.57 -21.97
CA ALA A 1030 -7.53 12.32 -23.14
C ALA A 1030 -6.92 13.01 -24.37
N THR A 1031 -6.90 12.31 -25.50
CA THR A 1031 -6.14 12.72 -26.68
C THR A 1031 -6.81 12.27 -27.96
N LYS A 1032 -6.63 13.04 -29.03
CA LYS A 1032 -6.95 12.57 -30.37
C LYS A 1032 -5.75 11.86 -30.96
N MET A 1033 -5.95 10.61 -31.35
CA MET A 1033 -4.94 9.75 -31.94
C MET A 1033 -5.23 9.54 -33.42
N GLN A 1034 -4.20 9.69 -34.24
CA GLN A 1034 -4.20 9.42 -35.68
C GLN A 1034 -3.37 8.17 -35.95
N ILE A 1035 -3.94 7.20 -36.67
CA ILE A 1035 -3.34 5.89 -36.91
C ILE A 1035 -3.44 5.56 -38.40
N PHE A 1036 -2.35 5.11 -38.99
CA PHE A 1036 -2.36 4.60 -40.37
C PHE A 1036 -3.07 3.25 -40.47
N VAL A 1037 -4.04 3.17 -41.39
CA VAL A 1037 -4.84 1.96 -41.64
C VAL A 1037 -4.82 1.54 -43.11
N GLY A 1038 -4.27 2.38 -44.00
CA GLY A 1038 -4.13 2.16 -45.43
C GLY A 1038 -5.43 2.24 -46.23
N THR A 1039 -6.55 1.75 -45.68
CA THR A 1039 -7.86 1.71 -46.35
C THR A 1039 -8.98 2.16 -45.42
N ASN A 1040 -10.12 2.55 -45.98
CA ASN A 1040 -11.28 2.94 -45.18
C ASN A 1040 -11.80 1.73 -44.39
N PRO A 1041 -11.76 1.74 -43.05
CA PRO A 1041 -12.16 0.59 -42.26
C PRO A 1041 -13.67 0.37 -42.34
N LEU A 1042 -14.08 -0.90 -42.25
CA LEU A 1042 -15.49 -1.27 -42.12
C LEU A 1042 -16.05 -0.85 -40.77
N ARG A 1043 -15.25 -1.00 -39.70
CA ARG A 1043 -15.64 -0.69 -38.33
C ARG A 1043 -14.41 -0.41 -37.48
N VAL A 1044 -14.52 0.53 -36.54
CA VAL A 1044 -13.53 0.77 -35.49
C VAL A 1044 -14.20 0.57 -34.15
N MET A 1045 -13.54 -0.15 -33.25
CA MET A 1045 -14.01 -0.41 -31.89
C MET A 1045 -12.97 0.06 -30.89
N ILE A 1046 -13.39 0.65 -29.78
CA ILE A 1046 -12.59 0.95 -28.59
C ILE A 1046 -13.18 0.15 -27.44
N ASP A 1047 -12.37 -0.66 -26.76
CA ASP A 1047 -12.78 -1.54 -25.65
C ASP A 1047 -14.03 -2.37 -25.99
N GLY A 1048 -14.04 -2.92 -27.21
CA GLY A 1048 -15.14 -3.71 -27.76
C GLY A 1048 -16.38 -2.91 -28.22
N ARG A 1049 -16.39 -1.59 -28.08
CA ARG A 1049 -17.54 -0.73 -28.44
C ARG A 1049 -17.31 -0.01 -29.77
N PRO A 1050 -18.25 -0.08 -30.75
CA PRO A 1050 -18.12 0.63 -32.01
C PRO A 1050 -18.06 2.16 -31.83
N VAL A 1051 -17.12 2.81 -32.50
CA VAL A 1051 -16.92 4.27 -32.46
C VAL A 1051 -16.87 4.85 -33.86
N LYS A 1052 -17.19 6.15 -33.99
CA LYS A 1052 -16.97 6.88 -35.23
C LYS A 1052 -15.49 7.25 -35.34
N ALA A 1053 -14.88 6.87 -36.46
CA ALA A 1053 -13.53 7.27 -36.83
C ALA A 1053 -13.58 8.02 -38.16
N ASN A 1054 -12.82 9.10 -38.27
CA ASN A 1054 -12.74 9.87 -39.51
C ASN A 1054 -11.58 9.33 -40.35
N PHE A 1055 -11.90 8.62 -41.44
CA PHE A 1055 -10.90 8.17 -42.41
C PHE A 1055 -10.50 9.31 -43.35
N ARG A 1056 -9.19 9.51 -43.52
CA ARG A 1056 -8.60 10.45 -44.46
C ARG A 1056 -7.94 9.67 -45.58
N SER A 1057 -8.54 9.70 -46.77
CA SER A 1057 -8.02 8.98 -47.94
C SER A 1057 -6.66 9.51 -48.42
N GLY A 1058 -6.36 10.79 -48.19
CA GLY A 1058 -5.12 11.42 -48.66
C GLY A 1058 -3.84 10.88 -48.01
N ASP A 1059 -3.92 10.44 -46.75
CA ASP A 1059 -2.79 9.87 -46.01
C ASP A 1059 -3.05 8.45 -45.49
N GLY A 1060 -4.25 7.89 -45.73
CA GLY A 1060 -4.62 6.53 -45.35
C GLY A 1060 -4.79 6.34 -43.84
N THR A 1061 -5.06 7.40 -43.10
CA THR A 1061 -5.18 7.36 -41.63
C THR A 1061 -6.63 7.46 -41.16
N ILE A 1062 -6.88 7.00 -39.94
CA ILE A 1062 -8.06 7.38 -39.17
C ILE A 1062 -7.68 8.31 -38.03
N SER A 1063 -8.63 9.14 -37.59
CA SER A 1063 -8.54 9.82 -36.29
C SER A 1063 -9.63 9.33 -35.34
N VAL A 1064 -9.25 9.07 -34.10
CA VAL A 1064 -10.13 8.65 -33.00
C VAL A 1064 -9.81 9.45 -31.74
N ASN A 1065 -10.84 9.78 -30.95
CA ASN A 1065 -10.66 10.39 -29.64
C ASN A 1065 -10.58 9.28 -28.60
N LEU A 1066 -9.54 9.30 -27.78
CA LEU A 1066 -9.30 8.35 -26.70
C LEU A 1066 -9.39 9.07 -25.35
N PRO A 1067 -10.11 8.51 -24.37
CA PRO A 1067 -10.00 8.93 -22.98
C PRO A 1067 -8.56 8.75 -22.44
N ALA A 1068 -8.32 9.30 -21.25
CA ALA A 1068 -7.09 8.99 -20.51
C ALA A 1068 -7.12 7.54 -20.02
N GLY A 1069 -5.96 6.89 -19.99
CA GLY A 1069 -5.78 5.50 -19.58
C GLY A 1069 -5.39 4.58 -20.72
N GLN A 1070 -5.40 3.27 -20.43
CA GLN A 1070 -5.11 2.21 -21.38
C GLN A 1070 -6.40 1.81 -22.13
N HIS A 1071 -6.32 1.67 -23.45
CA HIS A 1071 -7.43 1.29 -24.31
C HIS A 1071 -7.00 0.33 -25.41
N ASP A 1072 -7.87 -0.62 -25.71
CA ASP A 1072 -7.71 -1.56 -26.82
C ASP A 1072 -8.63 -1.17 -27.97
N LEU A 1073 -8.06 -1.00 -29.17
CA LEU A 1073 -8.80 -0.73 -30.38
C LEU A 1073 -8.71 -1.91 -31.34
N LYS A 1074 -9.83 -2.17 -32.01
CA LYS A 1074 -9.90 -3.13 -33.11
C LYS A 1074 -10.50 -2.47 -34.34
N ILE A 1075 -9.69 -2.40 -35.39
CA ILE A 1075 -10.03 -1.78 -36.68
C ILE A 1075 -10.25 -2.91 -37.66
N VAL A 1076 -11.47 -3.09 -38.15
CA VAL A 1076 -11.85 -4.15 -39.09
C VAL A 1076 -11.70 -3.64 -40.51
N LEU A 1077 -10.93 -4.35 -41.33
CA LEU A 1077 -10.70 -4.07 -42.73
C LEU A 1077 -11.56 -4.98 -43.61
N LYS A 1078 -11.58 -4.70 -44.91
CA LYS A 1078 -12.35 -5.47 -45.90
C LYS A 1078 -11.78 -6.85 -46.17
#